data_AF-A0A6B0XNZ8-F1
#
_entry.id   AF-A0A6B0XNZ8-F1
#
_cell.length_a   1.000
_cell.length_b   1.000
_cell.length_c   1.000
_cell.angle_alpha   90.00
_cell.angle_beta   90.00
_cell.angle_gamma   90.00
#
_symmetry.space_group_name_H-M   'P 1'
#
loop_
_entity.id
_entity.type
_entity.pdbx_description
1 polymer ?
#
loop_
_entity_poly.entity_id
_entity_poly.type
_entity_poly.pdbx_seq_one_letter_code
_entity_poly.pdbx_strand_id
1 'polypeptide(L)'
;MNETRKASRRVAAASISLLILGGGVAQGQRLLSLGPGTETAGVAAATQFEAGVGPVIVQVDLDLVRSAPPRLELPTPDGRVLVAVRSVFEDRGDGNVMWAGSLPGADYESVVLTVEGGSFVGRFGEPGGVKYRISADPDGRGTMVDTGGVPGDAPETVCPVGLEPLDLEENFLAEGPGRIDQPQRVAQQQSHDRLDILVLYTAQAARNWANRGGALASIRNAGDYLNLVLRNGQLPITANIVHVARAPAVLDTVGREGVGPYQNDLGLQTLWNGEVLQLRTRHAADVVHLFSGERTSLLGACGRAALLTQGETAEEFSFRAGGWTANSCASFSDAEIFAHEIGHNLGANHDPDNVTVITPEQAVAPYAFGHHNHEHIPNVGTIMSYRGQTEPYFSSVRIRPKRRTIGIGGEQENERALRRTSRIGVQYSDALTVPPEGAPEAPSNLRVQVTGAGTVRASWVDNSDDEAGFEVYVQRQGQPFSERTLVEADEESVEVDGLESGYHFFWAYSYIGSNRSLRTSYVDVVVPGAEPAAPGDLDVLAIGSFAIVTWSDNSEDETGFEVQSLRGGELWYRDEVAANRRFGIVSGLEPGVRHVFRVSAYGDGGLSWSEDVVVVPEEPEGPAPPTDLRATVTDGTSVRLTWTDNSDDEVGFDVQAIVWGWSGLFAVDADTESIEIPALARGGRYFFNVIAVDAEGRTAWSETLVVTLGVSGRGPRGPRRLRAMPIDPTSVRLTWEDDSTDELGFEIQVREFGERWRRVTLVDANEESALLTGLTPGSVEDYRVFAYNDTGFSGSSNSVTVKLPGGIPPTELTAAPAGDSAIELKWSGRWADTSLGLIVVQGRNPESEWVELTTTRAVNGSARISGLMTDTPYTFRLASTVGATRAFSGEASATTGAFRDACRDGARYLCLGDGRFEVQVHWSNPDVAGDHGFGTGVPIDFSDESGLFWFFEPDNVELILKVLDGQAINGNFWVFFGALSDVEYWVSVEDTQAGQRRTYHNPPKEICGQSDILAFSAGDSAVGLASAAGSRGAPGIDLVKMNVAWLPATGIERSEEAAGECEPGQELLCLLANRFSVEVAFVDPNLEPPDDAKRARVAPSLTTANTGFFWFFNKENIELAVKVLDGRAFNGSFWVLYGGLSDVQYKMTVEDTVTGDYAAYENEKGSLCGRIDLEPFGAR
;
A
#
# COMPACT_ATOMS: atom_id res chain seq x y z
N MET A 1 13.95 -69.11 -61.80
CA MET A 1 15.31 -68.81 -61.31
C MET A 1 15.89 -67.70 -62.16
N ASN A 2 16.63 -66.77 -61.55
CA ASN A 2 17.77 -65.98 -62.05
C ASN A 2 17.83 -65.29 -63.45
N GLU A 3 18.73 -64.28 -63.48
CA GLU A 3 19.60 -63.85 -64.61
C GLU A 3 19.07 -63.00 -65.80
N THR A 4 19.19 -61.67 -65.61
CA THR A 4 19.72 -60.63 -66.53
C THR A 4 19.02 -60.16 -67.85
N ARG A 5 18.67 -58.84 -67.86
CA ARG A 5 18.62 -57.84 -68.99
C ARG A 5 17.80 -58.09 -70.29
N LYS A 6 16.71 -57.32 -70.54
CA LYS A 6 16.26 -56.73 -71.86
C LYS A 6 14.89 -55.98 -71.84
N ALA A 7 14.68 -55.02 -72.77
CA ALA A 7 13.38 -54.35 -73.11
C ALA A 7 13.41 -53.63 -74.50
N SER A 8 12.28 -53.11 -75.03
CA SER A 8 12.12 -52.35 -76.33
C SER A 8 10.75 -51.60 -76.40
N ARG A 9 10.18 -50.94 -77.45
CA ARG A 9 10.35 -50.96 -78.94
C ARG A 9 9.52 -49.85 -79.67
N ARG A 10 9.99 -49.33 -80.85
CA ARG A 10 9.22 -48.77 -82.03
C ARG A 10 8.28 -47.54 -81.84
N VAL A 11 7.97 -46.77 -82.89
CA VAL A 11 8.77 -45.74 -83.61
C VAL A 11 8.06 -44.39 -83.93
N ALA A 12 6.77 -44.06 -83.77
CA ALA A 12 5.48 -44.75 -83.63
C ALA A 12 5.31 -45.77 -82.49
N ALA A 13 5.60 -45.44 -81.23
CA ALA A 13 5.84 -44.11 -80.66
C ALA A 13 7.32 -43.68 -80.51
N ALA A 14 8.26 -44.63 -80.43
CA ALA A 14 9.64 -44.48 -79.95
C ALA A 14 10.53 -43.41 -80.62
N SER A 15 11.58 -42.89 -79.97
CA SER A 15 12.01 -42.87 -78.54
C SER A 15 13.32 -42.09 -78.45
N ILE A 16 13.47 -41.11 -77.54
CA ILE A 16 14.76 -40.46 -77.18
C ILE A 16 14.60 -39.67 -75.85
N SER A 17 15.70 -39.33 -75.18
CA SER A 17 15.78 -38.89 -73.76
C SER A 17 16.31 -37.46 -73.56
N LEU A 18 16.03 -36.81 -72.41
CA LEU A 18 16.92 -35.78 -71.82
C LEU A 18 16.74 -35.57 -70.30
N LEU A 19 17.55 -34.67 -69.71
CA LEU A 19 17.91 -34.48 -68.30
C LEU A 19 16.85 -33.81 -67.39
N ILE A 20 17.06 -33.91 -66.07
CA ILE A 20 16.60 -32.95 -65.06
C ILE A 20 17.82 -32.51 -64.22
N LEU A 21 17.90 -31.20 -63.94
CA LEU A 21 18.79 -30.51 -62.99
C LEU A 21 17.88 -29.85 -61.91
N GLY A 22 18.31 -29.47 -60.71
CA GLY A 22 19.68 -29.30 -60.20
C GLY A 22 19.87 -27.86 -59.71
N GLY A 23 19.12 -27.44 -58.67
CA GLY A 23 19.17 -26.09 -58.09
C GLY A 23 19.70 -26.11 -56.65
N GLY A 24 20.60 -25.19 -56.31
CA GLY A 24 21.31 -25.18 -55.02
C GLY A 24 20.56 -24.45 -53.89
N VAL A 25 20.85 -24.85 -52.65
CA VAL A 25 20.42 -24.14 -51.44
C VAL A 25 21.35 -22.96 -51.19
N ALA A 26 20.80 -21.75 -51.00
CA ALA A 26 21.59 -20.59 -50.62
C ALA A 26 22.23 -20.78 -49.23
N GLN A 27 23.54 -20.55 -49.15
CA GLN A 27 24.28 -20.48 -47.89
C GLN A 27 23.88 -19.22 -47.09
N GLY A 28 24.12 -19.24 -45.78
CA GLY A 28 23.99 -18.04 -44.97
C GLY A 28 25.08 -17.01 -45.30
N GLN A 29 24.88 -15.76 -44.90
CA GLN A 29 25.88 -14.71 -45.02
C GLN A 29 26.20 -14.18 -43.61
N ARG A 30 27.48 -13.97 -43.34
CA ARG A 30 27.99 -13.69 -41.99
C ARG A 30 27.84 -12.21 -41.67
N LEU A 31 27.03 -11.91 -40.64
CA LEU A 31 26.73 -10.54 -40.23
C LEU A 31 27.94 -9.80 -39.65
N LEU A 32 28.84 -10.52 -38.97
CA LEU A 32 29.91 -9.91 -38.20
C LEU A 32 31.19 -10.74 -38.14
N SER A 33 32.30 -10.08 -37.84
CA SER A 33 33.54 -10.71 -37.37
C SER A 33 33.85 -10.27 -35.93
N LEU A 34 34.48 -11.17 -35.17
CA LEU A 34 35.00 -10.89 -33.84
C LEU A 34 36.43 -10.30 -33.97
N GLY A 35 36.79 -9.35 -33.11
CA GLY A 35 38.09 -8.68 -33.13
C GLY A 35 39.28 -9.61 -32.79
N PRO A 36 40.50 -9.27 -33.25
CA PRO A 36 41.69 -10.08 -32.99
C PRO A 36 42.02 -10.13 -31.49
N GLY A 37 41.91 -11.33 -30.90
CA GLY A 37 42.13 -11.59 -29.47
C GLY A 37 41.37 -12.81 -28.94
N THR A 38 40.37 -13.31 -29.66
CA THR A 38 39.49 -14.40 -29.21
C THR A 38 39.96 -15.83 -29.55
N GLU A 39 40.96 -16.01 -30.42
CA GLU A 39 41.37 -17.35 -30.92
C GLU A 39 42.03 -18.27 -29.86
N THR A 40 42.30 -17.77 -28.65
CA THR A 40 42.94 -18.54 -27.56
C THR A 40 41.99 -19.01 -26.45
N ALA A 41 40.68 -18.88 -26.62
CA ALA A 41 39.67 -19.47 -25.70
C ALA A 41 39.49 -20.99 -25.96
N GLY A 42 40.54 -21.77 -25.70
CA GLY A 42 40.58 -23.20 -25.98
C GLY A 42 39.69 -24.03 -25.05
N VAL A 43 38.46 -24.35 -25.49
CA VAL A 43 37.53 -25.30 -24.84
C VAL A 43 37.28 -24.98 -23.36
N ALA A 44 36.98 -23.72 -23.06
CA ALA A 44 36.25 -23.40 -21.83
C ALA A 44 34.85 -24.07 -21.90
N ALA A 45 34.44 -24.74 -20.83
CA ALA A 45 33.07 -25.26 -20.74
C ALA A 45 32.05 -24.11 -20.67
N ALA A 46 30.80 -24.38 -21.00
CA ALA A 46 29.68 -23.41 -20.97
C ALA A 46 29.22 -23.04 -19.55
N THR A 47 30.17 -22.93 -18.61
CA THR A 47 30.01 -22.77 -17.16
C THR A 47 31.08 -21.84 -16.56
N GLN A 48 31.87 -21.13 -17.37
CA GLN A 48 32.90 -20.18 -16.91
C GLN A 48 32.90 -18.86 -17.70
N PHE A 49 31.71 -18.29 -17.88
CA PHE A 49 31.54 -16.84 -18.02
C PHE A 49 30.82 -16.36 -16.77
N GLU A 50 31.59 -15.94 -15.76
CA GLU A 50 31.05 -15.23 -14.60
C GLU A 50 30.57 -13.83 -15.01
N ALA A 51 29.65 -13.26 -14.24
CA ALA A 51 29.15 -11.91 -14.47
C ALA A 51 30.28 -10.87 -14.28
N GLY A 52 30.93 -10.49 -15.38
CA GLY A 52 32.10 -9.60 -15.36
C GLY A 52 33.01 -9.65 -16.59
N VAL A 53 32.82 -10.57 -17.53
CA VAL A 53 33.61 -10.58 -18.78
C VAL A 53 33.28 -9.36 -19.65
N GLY A 54 34.31 -8.59 -20.00
CA GLY A 54 34.16 -7.31 -20.70
C GLY A 54 33.68 -7.43 -22.16
N PRO A 55 33.19 -6.32 -22.77
CA PRO A 55 32.58 -6.33 -24.10
C PRO A 55 33.51 -6.84 -25.21
N VAL A 56 33.02 -7.75 -26.04
CA VAL A 56 33.74 -8.29 -27.20
C VAL A 56 33.66 -7.31 -28.35
N ILE A 57 34.81 -6.87 -28.88
CA ILE A 57 34.85 -5.98 -30.05
C ILE A 57 34.40 -6.76 -31.30
N VAL A 58 33.52 -6.15 -32.09
CA VAL A 58 32.99 -6.71 -33.34
C VAL A 58 33.08 -5.71 -34.49
N GLN A 59 33.07 -6.24 -35.71
CA GLN A 59 32.80 -5.48 -36.93
C GLN A 59 31.55 -6.06 -37.59
N VAL A 60 30.53 -5.24 -37.81
CA VAL A 60 29.22 -5.60 -38.37
C VAL A 60 29.12 -5.12 -39.82
N ASP A 61 28.55 -5.95 -40.68
CA ASP A 61 28.18 -5.60 -42.06
C ASP A 61 26.75 -5.03 -42.09
N LEU A 62 26.66 -3.69 -42.05
CA LEU A 62 25.40 -2.95 -42.03
C LEU A 62 24.65 -3.06 -43.38
N ASP A 63 25.38 -3.13 -44.49
CA ASP A 63 24.79 -3.21 -45.82
C ASP A 63 24.23 -4.61 -46.09
N LEU A 64 24.82 -5.66 -45.50
CA LEU A 64 24.20 -6.98 -45.43
C LEU A 64 22.86 -6.96 -44.68
N VAL A 65 22.69 -6.21 -43.58
CA VAL A 65 21.36 -6.11 -42.92
C VAL A 65 20.37 -5.42 -43.87
N ARG A 66 20.76 -4.29 -44.45
CA ARG A 66 19.96 -3.50 -45.40
C ARG A 66 19.59 -4.28 -46.67
N SER A 67 20.41 -5.25 -47.11
CA SER A 67 20.13 -6.07 -48.29
C SER A 67 18.97 -7.07 -48.13
N ALA A 68 18.25 -7.04 -47.01
CA ALA A 68 17.12 -7.91 -46.70
C ALA A 68 17.45 -9.42 -46.86
N PRO A 69 18.51 -9.94 -46.20
CA PRO A 69 18.99 -11.30 -46.43
C PRO A 69 18.02 -12.34 -45.85
N PRO A 70 17.77 -13.48 -46.54
CA PRO A 70 16.86 -14.51 -46.04
C PRO A 70 17.44 -15.33 -44.88
N ARG A 71 18.77 -15.31 -44.71
CA ARG A 71 19.52 -16.02 -43.66
C ARG A 71 20.75 -15.23 -43.24
N LEU A 72 21.01 -15.17 -41.94
CA LEU A 72 22.21 -14.57 -41.36
C LEU A 72 22.97 -15.62 -40.55
N GLU A 73 24.30 -15.62 -40.68
CA GLU A 73 25.20 -16.32 -39.75
C GLU A 73 25.69 -15.33 -38.68
N LEU A 74 25.50 -15.70 -37.41
CA LEU A 74 25.78 -14.91 -36.22
C LEU A 74 26.84 -15.64 -35.37
N PRO A 75 28.15 -15.38 -35.57
CA PRO A 75 29.20 -15.90 -34.71
C PRO A 75 29.06 -15.43 -33.27
N THR A 76 29.31 -16.31 -32.31
CA THR A 76 29.23 -16.05 -30.87
C THR A 76 30.61 -16.14 -30.19
N PRO A 77 30.82 -15.50 -29.02
CA PRO A 77 32.12 -15.52 -28.34
C PRO A 77 32.59 -16.90 -27.89
N ASP A 78 31.65 -17.84 -27.71
CA ASP A 78 31.91 -19.26 -27.39
C ASP A 78 32.32 -20.11 -28.61
N GLY A 79 32.54 -19.48 -29.76
CA GLY A 79 33.02 -20.14 -30.99
C GLY A 79 31.93 -20.82 -31.83
N ARG A 80 30.65 -20.73 -31.44
CA ARG A 80 29.53 -21.20 -32.26
C ARG A 80 29.16 -20.18 -33.35
N VAL A 81 28.28 -20.61 -34.26
CA VAL A 81 27.68 -19.76 -35.30
C VAL A 81 26.19 -20.09 -35.36
N LEU A 82 25.34 -19.17 -34.91
CA LEU A 82 23.90 -19.32 -34.95
C LEU A 82 23.39 -18.88 -36.33
N VAL A 83 22.55 -19.70 -36.97
CA VAL A 83 22.04 -19.43 -38.34
C VAL A 83 20.58 -19.00 -38.28
N ALA A 84 20.33 -17.70 -38.25
CA ALA A 84 18.98 -17.15 -38.18
C ALA A 84 18.30 -17.18 -39.55
N VAL A 85 17.01 -17.53 -39.57
CA VAL A 85 16.15 -17.47 -40.76
C VAL A 85 15.19 -16.30 -40.60
N ARG A 86 15.13 -15.43 -41.60
CA ARG A 86 14.29 -14.22 -41.53
C ARG A 86 12.80 -14.58 -41.57
N SER A 87 12.03 -14.01 -40.66
CA SER A 87 10.57 -14.01 -40.68
C SER A 87 10.01 -12.67 -41.19
N VAL A 88 10.52 -11.55 -40.66
CA VAL A 88 10.06 -10.19 -40.98
C VAL A 88 11.22 -9.33 -41.50
N PHE A 89 10.92 -8.46 -42.46
CA PHE A 89 11.78 -7.34 -42.85
C PHE A 89 10.93 -6.09 -42.97
N GLU A 90 11.45 -4.97 -42.50
CA GLU A 90 10.85 -3.65 -42.62
C GLU A 90 11.91 -2.68 -43.12
N ASP A 91 11.58 -1.93 -44.17
CA ASP A 91 12.38 -0.84 -44.72
C ASP A 91 11.68 0.47 -44.41
N ARG A 92 12.36 1.35 -43.67
CA ARG A 92 11.82 2.62 -43.16
C ARG A 92 12.29 3.82 -43.98
N GLY A 93 13.03 3.59 -45.07
CA GLY A 93 13.71 4.64 -45.82
C GLY A 93 15.06 5.04 -45.21
N ASP A 94 15.84 5.81 -45.98
CA ASP A 94 17.16 6.37 -45.60
C ASP A 94 18.18 5.37 -45.03
N GLY A 95 18.01 4.07 -45.33
CA GLY A 95 18.88 2.99 -44.85
C GLY A 95 18.57 2.51 -43.43
N ASN A 96 17.46 2.96 -42.85
CA ASN A 96 16.91 2.50 -41.58
C ASN A 96 16.05 1.24 -41.83
N VAL A 97 16.32 0.16 -41.10
CA VAL A 97 15.68 -1.15 -41.34
C VAL A 97 15.49 -1.94 -40.05
N MET A 98 14.47 -2.80 -40.03
CA MET A 98 14.33 -3.88 -39.06
C MET A 98 14.38 -5.24 -39.74
N TRP A 99 15.17 -6.16 -39.18
CA TRP A 99 15.26 -7.55 -39.57
C TRP A 99 14.94 -8.41 -38.35
N ALA A 100 13.93 -9.28 -38.45
CA ALA A 100 13.59 -10.23 -37.40
C ALA A 100 13.55 -11.67 -37.93
N GLY A 101 13.82 -12.62 -37.04
CA GLY A 101 13.90 -14.03 -37.41
C GLY A 101 13.90 -15.01 -36.26
N SER A 102 13.86 -16.29 -36.61
CA SER A 102 13.93 -17.42 -35.68
C SER A 102 15.17 -18.28 -35.94
N LEU A 103 15.62 -18.98 -34.91
CA LEU A 103 16.68 -19.98 -35.01
C LEU A 103 16.07 -21.37 -35.32
N PRO A 104 16.77 -22.25 -36.07
CA PRO A 104 16.27 -23.57 -36.43
C PRO A 104 15.84 -24.42 -35.23
N GLY A 105 14.54 -24.69 -35.11
CA GLY A 105 13.95 -25.45 -34.01
C GLY A 105 13.44 -24.62 -32.83
N ALA A 106 13.49 -23.29 -32.92
CA ALA A 106 12.69 -22.41 -32.09
C ALA A 106 11.23 -22.41 -32.57
N ASP A 107 10.28 -22.39 -31.62
CA ASP A 107 8.85 -22.28 -31.90
C ASP A 107 8.37 -20.80 -31.91
N TYR A 108 9.31 -19.83 -31.91
CA TYR A 108 9.11 -18.38 -31.88
C TYR A 108 10.31 -17.62 -32.48
N GLU A 109 10.13 -16.32 -32.76
CA GLU A 109 11.20 -15.40 -33.17
C GLU A 109 12.12 -15.09 -31.96
N SER A 110 13.45 -15.10 -32.15
CA SER A 110 14.43 -14.83 -31.08
C SER A 110 15.62 -13.97 -31.53
N VAL A 111 15.48 -13.34 -32.70
CA VAL A 111 16.49 -12.45 -33.31
C VAL A 111 15.78 -11.19 -33.79
N VAL A 112 16.26 -10.03 -33.36
CA VAL A 112 15.82 -8.71 -33.84
C VAL A 112 17.01 -7.78 -34.00
N LEU A 113 17.16 -7.22 -35.19
CA LEU A 113 18.27 -6.37 -35.59
C LEU A 113 17.70 -5.07 -36.17
N THR A 114 18.16 -3.94 -35.69
CA THR A 114 17.67 -2.60 -36.05
C THR A 114 18.83 -1.75 -36.52
N VAL A 115 18.62 -1.04 -37.64
CA VAL A 115 19.47 0.07 -38.08
C VAL A 115 18.63 1.33 -38.04
N GLU A 116 19.08 2.37 -37.33
CA GLU A 116 18.44 3.69 -37.25
C GLU A 116 19.52 4.77 -37.17
N GLY A 117 19.40 5.82 -37.98
CA GLY A 117 20.36 6.94 -38.00
C GLY A 117 21.76 6.54 -38.46
N GLY A 118 21.88 5.42 -39.18
CA GLY A 118 23.15 4.81 -39.59
C GLY A 118 23.75 3.83 -38.58
N SER A 119 23.45 3.98 -37.28
CA SER A 119 23.89 3.08 -36.21
C SER A 119 23.08 1.78 -36.17
N PHE A 120 23.61 0.77 -35.48
CA PHE A 120 23.02 -0.56 -35.38
C PHE A 120 22.90 -1.03 -33.92
N VAL A 121 21.76 -1.63 -33.58
CA VAL A 121 21.49 -2.30 -32.29
C VAL A 121 20.73 -3.59 -32.57
N GLY A 122 21.04 -4.67 -31.86
CA GLY A 122 20.35 -5.94 -32.02
C GLY A 122 20.44 -6.87 -30.82
N ARG A 123 19.53 -7.86 -30.81
CA ARG A 123 19.51 -8.99 -29.88
C ARG A 123 19.42 -10.30 -30.67
N PHE A 124 20.14 -11.31 -30.19
CA PHE A 124 19.97 -12.68 -30.66
C PHE A 124 20.37 -13.69 -29.58
N GLY A 125 19.70 -14.84 -29.56
CA GLY A 125 20.04 -15.93 -28.64
C GLY A 125 19.17 -17.16 -28.88
N GLU A 126 19.61 -18.30 -28.33
CA GLU A 126 18.85 -19.55 -28.40
C GLU A 126 17.72 -19.57 -27.36
N PRO A 127 16.58 -20.24 -27.66
CA PRO A 127 15.56 -20.57 -26.67
C PRO A 127 16.15 -21.28 -25.43
N GLY A 128 16.02 -20.66 -24.26
CA GLY A 128 16.59 -21.08 -22.98
C GLY A 128 18.11 -21.26 -23.01
N GLY A 129 18.83 -20.42 -23.76
CA GLY A 129 20.29 -20.38 -23.82
C GLY A 129 20.80 -18.94 -23.70
N VAL A 130 22.12 -18.78 -23.82
CA VAL A 130 22.80 -17.48 -23.73
C VAL A 130 22.21 -16.47 -24.73
N LYS A 131 22.04 -15.23 -24.27
CA LYS A 131 21.50 -14.09 -25.04
C LYS A 131 22.60 -13.07 -25.25
N TYR A 132 22.68 -12.51 -26.46
CA TYR A 132 23.66 -11.50 -26.82
C TYR A 132 22.99 -10.20 -27.23
N ARG A 133 23.43 -9.10 -26.62
CA ARG A 133 23.18 -7.73 -27.07
C ARG A 133 24.36 -7.30 -27.94
N ILE A 134 24.08 -6.71 -29.09
CA ILE A 134 25.10 -6.21 -30.01
C ILE A 134 24.76 -4.77 -30.42
N SER A 135 25.78 -3.93 -30.52
CA SER A 135 25.64 -2.55 -31.01
C SER A 135 26.86 -2.13 -31.80
N ALA A 136 26.67 -1.33 -32.85
CA ALA A 136 27.74 -0.80 -33.68
C ALA A 136 27.45 0.64 -34.15
N ASP A 137 28.52 1.40 -34.33
CA ASP A 137 28.52 2.74 -34.89
C ASP A 137 28.34 2.70 -36.44
N PRO A 138 28.12 3.83 -37.12
CA PRO A 138 27.84 3.84 -38.57
C PRO A 138 28.98 3.34 -39.49
N ASP A 139 30.19 3.11 -38.98
CA ASP A 139 31.29 2.44 -39.68
C ASP A 139 31.28 0.90 -39.50
N GLY A 140 30.28 0.37 -38.78
CA GLY A 140 30.11 -1.03 -38.43
C GLY A 140 30.99 -1.49 -37.25
N ARG A 141 31.86 -0.65 -36.69
CA ARG A 141 32.65 -0.98 -35.50
C ARG A 141 31.73 -1.03 -34.29
N GLY A 142 31.86 -2.06 -33.45
CA GLY A 142 30.91 -2.25 -32.35
C GLY A 142 31.39 -3.11 -31.20
N THR A 143 30.44 -3.40 -30.31
CA THR A 143 30.60 -4.31 -29.17
C THR A 143 29.46 -5.33 -29.11
N MET A 144 29.78 -6.53 -28.64
CA MET A 144 28.83 -7.58 -28.26
C MET A 144 29.01 -7.90 -26.78
N VAL A 145 27.90 -8.07 -26.07
CA VAL A 145 27.85 -8.33 -24.63
C VAL A 145 26.86 -9.48 -24.36
N ASP A 146 27.27 -10.43 -23.53
CA ASP A 146 26.39 -11.46 -22.97
C ASP A 146 25.48 -10.81 -21.91
N THR A 147 24.16 -10.98 -22.04
CA THR A 147 23.18 -10.40 -21.09
C THR A 147 22.70 -11.38 -20.03
N GLY A 148 23.34 -12.54 -19.89
CA GLY A 148 23.00 -13.54 -18.89
C GLY A 148 22.00 -14.59 -19.38
N GLY A 149 22.00 -15.72 -18.67
CA GLY A 149 21.23 -16.92 -18.99
C GLY A 149 21.85 -18.22 -18.46
N VAL A 150 22.72 -18.12 -17.45
CA VAL A 150 23.53 -19.23 -16.90
C VAL A 150 22.73 -20.01 -15.85
N PRO A 151 22.76 -21.36 -15.83
CA PRO A 151 22.02 -22.15 -14.85
C PRO A 151 22.77 -22.24 -13.52
N GLY A 152 22.19 -21.68 -12.45
CA GLY A 152 22.62 -21.98 -11.08
C GLY A 152 22.34 -20.87 -10.07
N ASP A 153 22.77 -19.65 -10.39
CA ASP A 153 22.88 -18.55 -9.43
C ASP A 153 21.81 -17.48 -9.60
N ALA A 154 21.38 -16.91 -8.47
CA ALA A 154 20.39 -15.84 -8.45
C ALA A 154 21.06 -14.46 -8.46
N PRO A 155 20.62 -13.59 -9.37
CA PRO A 155 20.38 -12.21 -9.02
C PRO A 155 19.00 -11.76 -9.53
N GLU A 156 18.10 -11.45 -8.59
CA GLU A 156 17.74 -10.05 -8.34
C GLU A 156 16.86 -10.02 -7.08
N THR A 157 17.33 -9.31 -6.05
CA THR A 157 16.54 -8.94 -4.88
C THR A 157 15.68 -7.74 -5.25
N VAL A 158 14.37 -7.88 -5.05
CA VAL A 158 13.43 -6.77 -4.84
C VAL A 158 13.39 -5.77 -6.02
N CYS A 159 12.53 -6.06 -7.00
CA CYS A 159 11.70 -5.01 -7.59
C CYS A 159 10.42 -4.93 -6.75
N PRO A 160 10.29 -3.95 -5.84
CA PRO A 160 9.05 -3.75 -5.11
C PRO A 160 8.08 -3.07 -6.06
N VAL A 161 6.97 -3.72 -6.40
CA VAL A 161 5.91 -3.04 -7.17
C VAL A 161 5.27 -2.03 -6.23
N GLY A 162 5.70 -0.78 -6.37
CA GLY A 162 4.99 0.35 -5.82
C GLY A 162 3.59 0.39 -6.42
N LEU A 163 2.61 0.00 -5.62
CA LEU A 163 1.23 0.46 -5.72
C LEU A 163 0.90 1.13 -4.39
N GLU A 164 1.50 2.30 -4.18
CA GLU A 164 0.75 3.33 -3.48
C GLU A 164 -0.30 3.85 -4.47
N PRO A 165 -1.56 4.03 -4.03
CA PRO A 165 -2.47 4.93 -4.72
C PRO A 165 -1.80 6.29 -4.90
N LEU A 166 -2.17 7.03 -5.95
CA LEU A 166 -2.06 8.48 -5.85
C LEU A 166 -3.15 8.92 -4.88
N ASP A 167 -2.81 9.74 -3.89
CA ASP A 167 -3.78 10.36 -2.98
C ASP A 167 -4.69 11.32 -3.77
N LEU A 168 -5.74 10.75 -4.33
CA LEU A 168 -6.83 11.38 -5.07
C LEU A 168 -8.12 10.71 -4.61
N GLU A 169 -8.66 11.24 -3.51
CA GLU A 169 -10.01 11.07 -2.92
C GLU A 169 -10.73 9.72 -3.13
N GLU A 170 -11.04 9.03 -2.01
CA GLU A 170 -11.75 7.74 -2.00
C GLU A 170 -13.11 7.78 -2.73
N ASN A 171 -13.13 7.40 -4.01
CA ASN A 171 -14.33 7.00 -4.74
C ASN A 171 -13.95 6.13 -5.95
N PHE A 172 -14.14 4.81 -5.85
CA PHE A 172 -14.63 3.89 -6.91
C PHE A 172 -14.49 2.43 -6.46
N LEU A 173 -15.33 2.00 -5.51
CA LEU A 173 -15.61 0.59 -5.24
C LEU A 173 -17.06 0.27 -5.60
N ALA A 174 -17.25 -0.52 -6.66
CA ALA A 174 -18.56 -1.03 -7.09
C ALA A 174 -18.44 -2.51 -7.48
N GLU A 175 -19.34 -3.35 -6.97
CA GLU A 175 -19.27 -4.81 -7.13
C GLU A 175 -19.71 -5.30 -8.53
N GLY A 176 -19.12 -6.42 -8.96
CA GLY A 176 -19.74 -7.33 -9.93
C GLY A 176 -18.93 -7.57 -11.22
N PRO A 177 -19.26 -8.62 -11.98
CA PRO A 177 -18.57 -8.97 -13.23
C PRO A 177 -18.98 -8.02 -14.37
N GLY A 178 -18.44 -6.80 -14.33
CA GLY A 178 -18.67 -5.74 -15.30
C GLY A 178 -18.33 -6.16 -16.73
N ARG A 179 -19.12 -5.66 -17.69
CA ARG A 179 -18.90 -5.88 -19.12
C ARG A 179 -18.02 -4.76 -19.64
N ILE A 180 -16.81 -5.09 -20.11
CA ILE A 180 -15.93 -4.15 -20.83
C ILE A 180 -16.74 -3.52 -21.97
N ASP A 181 -17.02 -2.23 -21.88
CA ASP A 181 -17.75 -1.50 -22.90
C ASP A 181 -16.79 -0.94 -23.96
N GLN A 182 -17.32 -0.57 -25.12
CA GLN A 182 -16.53 -0.05 -26.25
C GLN A 182 -16.82 1.44 -26.46
N PRO A 183 -15.79 2.31 -26.54
CA PRO A 183 -16.00 3.75 -26.62
C PRO A 183 -16.73 4.16 -27.90
N GLN A 184 -17.54 5.23 -27.81
CA GLN A 184 -18.16 5.83 -28.98
C GLN A 184 -17.11 6.62 -29.79
N ARG A 185 -17.25 6.61 -31.11
CA ARG A 185 -16.28 7.23 -32.03
C ARG A 185 -16.26 8.75 -31.91
N VAL A 186 -15.08 9.31 -31.65
CA VAL A 186 -14.71 10.65 -32.13
C VAL A 186 -14.49 10.59 -33.66
N ALA A 187 -14.63 11.71 -34.36
CA ALA A 187 -14.95 11.73 -35.79
C ALA A 187 -13.80 11.49 -36.79
N GLN A 188 -12.59 11.09 -36.34
CA GLN A 188 -11.50 10.68 -37.23
C GLN A 188 -11.10 9.22 -36.97
N GLN A 189 -10.91 8.44 -38.04
CA GLN A 189 -10.54 7.02 -37.90
C GLN A 189 -9.04 6.87 -37.72
N GLN A 190 -8.65 6.52 -36.50
CA GLN A 190 -7.40 5.81 -36.25
C GLN A 190 -7.44 4.39 -36.81
N SER A 191 -6.31 3.68 -36.73
CA SER A 191 -6.23 2.25 -37.07
C SER A 191 -6.24 1.45 -35.77
N HIS A 192 -7.43 0.96 -35.37
CA HIS A 192 -7.69 0.32 -34.06
C HIS A 192 -7.09 -1.11 -33.98
N ASP A 193 -5.92 -1.30 -34.58
CA ASP A 193 -5.07 -2.49 -34.66
C ASP A 193 -3.57 -2.16 -34.51
N ARG A 194 -3.24 -0.92 -34.15
CA ARG A 194 -1.89 -0.42 -33.87
C ARG A 194 -1.89 0.39 -32.58
N LEU A 195 -0.95 0.10 -31.68
CA LEU A 195 -0.69 0.81 -30.44
C LEU A 195 0.37 1.88 -30.71
N ASP A 196 -0.02 3.14 -30.65
CA ASP A 196 0.88 4.26 -30.94
C ASP A 196 1.54 4.78 -29.66
N ILE A 197 2.88 4.83 -29.65
CA ILE A 197 3.69 5.07 -28.45
C ILE A 197 4.55 6.33 -28.64
N LEU A 198 4.41 7.29 -27.73
CA LEU A 198 5.34 8.41 -27.56
C LEU A 198 6.49 7.95 -26.65
N VAL A 199 7.74 8.10 -27.11
CA VAL A 199 8.91 7.81 -26.27
C VAL A 199 9.63 9.09 -25.88
N LEU A 200 9.93 9.21 -24.59
CA LEU A 200 10.76 10.25 -23.99
C LEU A 200 12.09 9.64 -23.53
N TYR A 201 13.18 10.41 -23.57
CA TYR A 201 14.47 9.98 -23.02
C TYR A 201 15.25 11.13 -22.37
N THR A 202 15.91 10.85 -21.26
CA THR A 202 16.77 11.83 -20.56
C THR A 202 18.15 11.94 -21.21
N ALA A 203 18.86 13.00 -20.86
CA ALA A 203 20.27 13.18 -21.13
C ALA A 203 21.14 12.10 -20.48
N GLN A 204 20.70 11.46 -19.38
CA GLN A 204 21.41 10.33 -18.78
C GLN A 204 21.23 9.05 -19.59
N ALA A 205 20.02 8.74 -20.05
CA ALA A 205 19.77 7.66 -20.99
C ALA A 205 20.58 7.87 -22.30
N ALA A 206 20.56 9.09 -22.84
CA ALA A 206 21.37 9.46 -24.00
C ALA A 206 22.88 9.25 -23.78
N ARG A 207 23.42 9.65 -22.61
CA ARG A 207 24.82 9.38 -22.23
C ARG A 207 25.13 7.89 -22.15
N ASN A 208 24.25 7.07 -21.58
CA ASN A 208 24.43 5.62 -21.47
C ASN A 208 24.48 4.94 -22.85
N TRP A 209 23.65 5.38 -23.78
CA TRP A 209 23.56 4.80 -25.12
C TRP A 209 24.58 5.36 -26.11
N ALA A 210 25.28 6.45 -25.79
CA ALA A 210 26.28 7.06 -26.67
C ALA A 210 27.34 6.08 -27.19
N ASN A 211 27.73 5.09 -26.37
CA ASN A 211 28.67 4.02 -26.73
C ASN A 211 27.98 2.67 -27.03
N ARG A 212 26.67 2.67 -27.30
CA ARG A 212 25.82 1.50 -27.56
C ARG A 212 25.01 1.64 -28.87
N GLY A 213 25.54 2.36 -29.86
CA GLY A 213 24.82 2.69 -31.11
C GLY A 213 23.87 3.90 -31.02
N GLY A 214 23.83 4.60 -29.89
CA GLY A 214 23.06 5.83 -29.70
C GLY A 214 21.60 5.61 -29.26
N ALA A 215 20.99 6.69 -28.78
CA ALA A 215 19.66 6.67 -28.17
C ALA A 215 18.56 6.21 -29.15
N LEU A 216 18.51 6.80 -30.35
CA LEU A 216 17.46 6.51 -31.34
C LEU A 216 17.46 5.04 -31.77
N ALA A 217 18.63 4.46 -32.08
CA ALA A 217 18.73 3.05 -32.44
C ALA A 217 18.39 2.11 -31.27
N SER A 218 18.72 2.49 -30.03
CA SER A 218 18.33 1.73 -28.83
C SER A 218 16.81 1.75 -28.62
N ILE A 219 16.18 2.92 -28.73
CA ILE A 219 14.72 3.13 -28.60
C ILE A 219 13.95 2.40 -29.70
N ARG A 220 14.37 2.51 -30.96
CA ARG A 220 13.75 1.77 -32.08
C ARG A 220 13.89 0.27 -31.90
N ASN A 221 15.07 -0.20 -31.47
CA ASN A 221 15.27 -1.62 -31.20
C ASN A 221 14.42 -2.13 -30.01
N ALA A 222 14.00 -1.27 -29.09
CA ALA A 222 13.00 -1.61 -28.07
C ALA A 222 11.58 -1.73 -28.66
N GLY A 223 11.16 -0.82 -29.54
CA GLY A 223 9.92 -0.94 -30.32
C GLY A 223 9.88 -2.17 -31.22
N ASP A 224 11.01 -2.52 -31.83
CA ASP A 224 11.15 -3.71 -32.68
C ASP A 224 11.07 -5.01 -31.86
N TYR A 225 11.63 -4.99 -30.64
CA TYR A 225 11.53 -6.08 -29.67
C TYR A 225 10.10 -6.26 -29.15
N LEU A 226 9.41 -5.18 -28.76
CA LEU A 226 8.00 -5.20 -28.38
C LEU A 226 7.12 -5.79 -29.51
N ASN A 227 7.34 -5.38 -30.76
CA ASN A 227 6.62 -5.98 -31.89
C ASN A 227 6.90 -7.48 -32.06
N LEU A 228 8.12 -7.93 -31.78
CA LEU A 228 8.47 -9.35 -31.78
C LEU A 228 7.76 -10.11 -30.65
N VAL A 229 7.68 -9.52 -29.44
CA VAL A 229 6.90 -10.03 -28.30
C VAL A 229 5.40 -10.17 -28.64
N LEU A 230 4.79 -9.14 -29.23
CA LEU A 230 3.39 -9.13 -29.68
C LEU A 230 3.12 -10.21 -30.74
N ARG A 231 4.00 -10.34 -31.75
CA ARG A 231 3.90 -11.38 -32.80
C ARG A 231 4.02 -12.79 -32.24
N ASN A 232 4.98 -13.05 -31.35
CA ASN A 232 5.15 -14.35 -30.73
C ASN A 232 3.93 -14.75 -29.89
N GLY A 233 3.35 -13.81 -29.13
CA GLY A 233 2.06 -13.97 -28.45
C GLY A 233 0.84 -14.11 -29.38
N GLN A 234 1.01 -13.95 -30.70
CA GLN A 234 -0.05 -13.91 -31.70
C GLN A 234 -1.12 -12.87 -31.38
N LEU A 235 -0.76 -11.74 -30.78
CA LEU A 235 -1.71 -10.71 -30.34
C LEU A 235 -2.28 -9.93 -31.53
N PRO A 236 -3.52 -9.41 -31.43
CA PRO A 236 -4.25 -8.84 -32.57
C PRO A 236 -3.90 -7.37 -32.84
N ILE A 237 -2.72 -6.92 -32.40
CA ILE A 237 -2.22 -5.55 -32.53
C ILE A 237 -0.74 -5.53 -32.92
N THR A 238 -0.28 -4.41 -33.45
CA THR A 238 1.15 -4.06 -33.60
C THR A 238 1.48 -2.84 -32.73
N ALA A 239 2.76 -2.57 -32.45
CA ALA A 239 3.18 -1.36 -31.76
C ALA A 239 3.95 -0.43 -32.71
N ASN A 240 3.84 0.87 -32.53
CA ASN A 240 4.52 1.86 -33.37
C ASN A 240 4.98 3.05 -32.54
N ILE A 241 6.26 3.40 -32.66
CA ILE A 241 6.81 4.58 -31.97
C ILE A 241 6.58 5.80 -32.87
N VAL A 242 5.47 6.50 -32.63
CA VAL A 242 5.03 7.67 -33.43
C VAL A 242 5.97 8.86 -33.30
N HIS A 243 6.58 9.04 -32.12
CA HIS A 243 7.52 10.13 -31.87
C HIS A 243 8.55 9.74 -30.81
N VAL A 244 9.74 10.35 -30.90
CA VAL A 244 10.82 10.21 -29.92
C VAL A 244 11.36 11.59 -29.58
N ALA A 245 11.15 12.05 -28.34
CA ALA A 245 11.60 13.36 -27.86
C ALA A 245 12.60 13.21 -26.72
N ARG A 246 13.47 14.22 -26.53
CA ARG A 246 14.17 14.39 -25.26
C ARG A 246 13.13 14.80 -24.20
N ALA A 247 13.28 14.28 -22.99
CA ALA A 247 12.43 14.63 -21.86
C ALA A 247 12.42 16.16 -21.59
N PRO A 248 11.26 16.76 -21.22
CA PRO A 248 11.16 18.09 -20.62
C PRO A 248 12.15 18.33 -19.49
N ALA A 249 12.46 19.59 -19.17
CA ALA A 249 13.45 19.93 -18.14
C ALA A 249 13.17 19.24 -16.79
N VAL A 250 11.91 19.25 -16.33
CA VAL A 250 11.44 18.59 -15.09
C VAL A 250 11.56 17.05 -15.11
N LEU A 251 11.57 16.43 -16.30
CA LEU A 251 11.80 14.99 -16.48
C LEU A 251 13.26 14.67 -16.87
N ASP A 252 14.11 15.68 -17.11
CA ASP A 252 15.53 15.56 -17.49
C ASP A 252 16.50 16.00 -16.37
N THR A 253 15.95 16.55 -15.29
CA THR A 253 16.61 16.70 -14.00
C THR A 253 16.86 15.33 -13.36
N VAL A 254 18.00 14.73 -13.72
CA VAL A 254 18.67 13.74 -12.85
C VAL A 254 18.75 14.35 -11.45
N GLY A 255 18.20 13.67 -10.45
CA GLY A 255 18.12 14.19 -9.08
C GLY A 255 19.51 14.59 -8.59
N ARG A 256 19.74 15.88 -8.33
CA ARG A 256 21.02 16.39 -7.80
C ARG A 256 21.39 15.77 -6.45
N GLU A 257 20.39 15.24 -5.76
CA GLU A 257 20.46 14.63 -4.44
C GLU A 257 20.10 13.14 -4.47
N GLY A 258 19.94 12.55 -5.66
CA GLY A 258 19.56 11.13 -5.83
C GLY A 258 18.08 10.82 -5.66
N VAL A 259 17.24 11.79 -5.28
CA VAL A 259 15.78 11.62 -5.25
C VAL A 259 15.17 12.25 -6.51
N GLY A 260 14.40 11.47 -7.26
CA GLY A 260 13.77 11.89 -8.52
C GLY A 260 12.33 11.39 -8.60
N PRO A 261 11.29 12.24 -8.42
CA PRO A 261 9.90 11.82 -8.30
C PRO A 261 9.20 11.55 -9.66
N TYR A 262 9.91 10.88 -10.58
CA TYR A 262 9.44 10.51 -11.93
C TYR A 262 8.05 9.84 -11.97
N GLN A 263 7.63 9.22 -10.86
CA GLN A 263 6.35 8.55 -10.72
C GLN A 263 5.17 9.54 -10.70
N ASN A 264 5.29 10.60 -9.89
CA ASN A 264 4.31 11.69 -9.86
C ASN A 264 4.49 12.56 -11.10
N ASP A 265 5.72 12.95 -11.44
CA ASP A 265 5.98 13.87 -12.55
C ASP A 265 5.52 13.32 -13.91
N LEU A 266 5.77 12.04 -14.23
CA LEU A 266 5.34 11.48 -15.52
C LEU A 266 3.81 11.33 -15.60
N GLY A 267 3.15 10.92 -14.52
CA GLY A 267 1.69 10.85 -14.45
C GLY A 267 1.04 12.24 -14.56
N LEU A 268 1.56 13.22 -13.81
CA LEU A 268 1.15 14.63 -13.93
C LEU A 268 1.48 15.20 -15.32
N GLN A 269 2.49 14.68 -16.04
CA GLN A 269 2.80 15.01 -17.43
C GLN A 269 1.88 14.33 -18.47
N THR A 270 1.19 13.23 -18.14
CA THR A 270 0.13 12.68 -19.00
C THR A 270 -1.27 13.18 -18.64
N LEU A 271 -1.47 13.71 -17.42
CA LEU A 271 -2.71 14.29 -16.92
C LEU A 271 -2.83 15.82 -17.15
N TRP A 272 -1.85 16.61 -16.66
CA TRP A 272 -2.02 18.04 -16.37
C TRP A 272 -0.96 18.97 -16.96
N ASN A 273 0.25 18.49 -17.29
CA ASN A 273 1.34 19.30 -17.80
C ASN A 273 1.45 19.15 -19.31
N GLY A 274 1.50 20.27 -20.03
CA GLY A 274 1.20 20.21 -21.44
C GLY A 274 2.32 19.75 -22.34
N GLU A 275 3.62 19.81 -22.01
CA GLU A 275 4.65 19.46 -23.01
C GLU A 275 4.57 17.99 -23.46
N VAL A 276 4.37 17.06 -22.52
CA VAL A 276 4.15 15.64 -22.83
C VAL A 276 2.75 15.40 -23.39
N LEU A 277 1.71 16.01 -22.83
CA LEU A 277 0.33 15.88 -23.33
C LEU A 277 0.15 16.47 -24.75
N GLN A 278 0.80 17.58 -25.07
CA GLN A 278 0.87 18.19 -26.41
C GLN A 278 1.52 17.21 -27.39
N LEU A 279 2.71 16.66 -27.06
CA LEU A 279 3.36 15.66 -27.90
C LEU A 279 2.47 14.42 -28.08
N ARG A 280 1.80 13.98 -27.02
CA ARG A 280 0.90 12.83 -27.04
C ARG A 280 -0.32 13.08 -27.94
N THR A 281 -0.99 14.21 -27.81
CA THR A 281 -2.16 14.59 -28.63
C THR A 281 -1.76 14.92 -30.08
N ARG A 282 -0.66 15.66 -30.30
CA ARG A 282 -0.12 16.01 -31.65
C ARG A 282 0.28 14.75 -32.44
N HIS A 283 0.74 13.70 -31.77
CA HIS A 283 1.11 12.42 -32.38
C HIS A 283 0.09 11.29 -32.16
N ALA A 284 -1.09 11.59 -31.58
CA ALA A 284 -2.15 10.65 -31.24
C ALA A 284 -1.65 9.37 -30.52
N ALA A 285 -0.74 9.51 -29.56
CA ALA A 285 -0.13 8.37 -28.87
C ALA A 285 -1.02 7.81 -27.76
N ASP A 286 -1.32 6.52 -27.86
CA ASP A 286 -2.01 5.73 -26.83
C ASP A 286 -1.22 5.65 -25.52
N VAL A 287 0.11 5.53 -25.59
CA VAL A 287 0.97 5.31 -24.41
C VAL A 287 2.19 6.23 -24.44
N VAL A 288 2.63 6.71 -23.27
CA VAL A 288 3.87 7.48 -23.10
C VAL A 288 4.91 6.71 -22.29
N HIS A 289 6.12 6.54 -22.81
CA HIS A 289 7.19 5.82 -22.10
C HIS A 289 8.49 6.62 -21.94
N LEU A 290 9.03 6.70 -20.72
CA LEU A 290 10.25 7.43 -20.40
C LEU A 290 11.46 6.51 -20.15
N PHE A 291 12.57 6.74 -20.85
CA PHE A 291 13.85 6.13 -20.50
C PHE A 291 14.68 7.09 -19.62
N SER A 292 14.80 6.77 -18.33
CA SER A 292 15.49 7.62 -17.34
C SER A 292 17.01 7.41 -17.33
N GLY A 293 17.46 6.18 -17.57
CA GLY A 293 18.88 5.84 -17.63
C GLY A 293 19.62 5.83 -16.29
N GLU A 294 18.92 5.86 -15.16
CA GLU A 294 19.55 5.98 -13.84
C GLU A 294 20.07 4.64 -13.28
N ARG A 295 20.62 4.68 -12.05
CA ARG A 295 21.11 3.52 -11.30
C ARG A 295 20.19 3.15 -10.14
N THR A 296 19.90 1.87 -10.01
CA THR A 296 18.84 1.28 -9.16
C THR A 296 19.05 1.37 -7.64
N SER A 297 20.06 2.10 -7.15
CA SER A 297 20.36 2.25 -5.72
C SER A 297 19.41 3.17 -4.95
N LEU A 298 18.39 3.74 -5.60
CA LEU A 298 17.61 4.88 -5.10
C LEU A 298 16.09 4.62 -5.02
N LEU A 299 15.53 3.80 -5.91
CA LEU A 299 14.07 3.54 -6.01
C LEU A 299 13.68 2.06 -6.18
N GLY A 300 14.63 1.14 -6.08
CA GLY A 300 14.37 -0.32 -6.03
C GLY A 300 13.83 -1.01 -7.30
N ALA A 301 13.36 -0.30 -8.33
CA ALA A 301 12.71 -0.93 -9.49
C ALA A 301 13.46 -0.72 -10.83
N CYS A 302 13.37 -1.71 -11.73
CA CYS A 302 13.89 -1.63 -13.10
C CYS A 302 13.06 -0.72 -14.02
N GLY A 303 11.77 -0.59 -13.71
CA GLY A 303 10.78 0.23 -14.38
C GLY A 303 9.49 0.30 -13.54
N ARG A 304 8.52 1.09 -13.99
CA ARG A 304 7.14 1.13 -13.45
C ARG A 304 6.21 1.65 -14.54
N ALA A 305 5.02 1.08 -14.65
CA ALA A 305 3.95 1.54 -15.52
C ALA A 305 2.60 1.47 -14.79
N ALA A 306 1.63 2.25 -15.26
CA ALA A 306 0.24 2.07 -14.84
C ALA A 306 -0.27 0.70 -15.33
N LEU A 307 -0.87 -0.07 -14.42
CA LEU A 307 -1.51 -1.33 -14.73
C LEU A 307 -2.99 -1.10 -15.06
N LEU A 308 -3.45 -1.59 -16.22
CA LEU A 308 -4.88 -1.68 -16.51
C LEU A 308 -5.51 -2.83 -15.71
N THR A 309 -6.51 -2.52 -14.89
CA THR A 309 -7.20 -3.43 -13.96
C THR A 309 -8.58 -3.88 -14.50
N GLN A 310 -9.30 -4.72 -13.75
CA GLN A 310 -10.63 -5.19 -14.17
C GLN A 310 -11.73 -4.15 -13.89
N GLY A 311 -12.18 -3.47 -14.94
CA GLY A 311 -13.36 -2.57 -14.91
C GLY A 311 -13.12 -1.27 -15.66
N GLU A 312 -11.87 -0.81 -15.66
CA GLU A 312 -11.45 0.45 -16.27
C GLU A 312 -11.70 0.49 -17.79
N THR A 313 -12.27 1.61 -18.23
CA THR A 313 -12.49 1.97 -19.63
C THR A 313 -11.23 2.57 -20.26
N ALA A 314 -11.26 2.74 -21.59
CA ALA A 314 -10.22 3.49 -22.30
C ALA A 314 -10.09 4.94 -21.81
N GLU A 315 -11.17 5.55 -21.31
CA GLU A 315 -11.23 6.95 -20.86
C GLU A 315 -10.65 7.12 -19.46
N GLU A 316 -11.04 6.29 -18.50
CA GLU A 316 -10.49 6.32 -17.14
C GLU A 316 -8.99 5.96 -17.12
N PHE A 317 -8.53 5.12 -18.05
CA PHE A 317 -7.14 4.71 -18.14
C PHE A 317 -6.26 5.60 -19.05
N SER A 318 -6.82 6.26 -20.07
CA SER A 318 -6.01 7.03 -21.06
C SER A 318 -5.05 7.98 -20.38
N PHE A 319 -5.51 8.80 -19.45
CA PHE A 319 -4.70 9.80 -18.75
C PHE A 319 -3.56 9.20 -17.90
N ARG A 320 -3.68 7.94 -17.49
CA ARG A 320 -2.67 7.19 -16.73
C ARG A 320 -1.79 6.28 -17.61
N ALA A 321 -2.09 6.11 -18.90
CA ALA A 321 -1.40 5.17 -19.78
C ALA A 321 0.05 5.60 -20.12
N GLY A 322 0.97 5.27 -19.21
CA GLY A 322 2.40 5.43 -19.42
C GLY A 322 3.25 4.59 -18.46
N GLY A 323 4.58 4.74 -18.60
CA GLY A 323 5.58 4.05 -17.78
C GLY A 323 7.01 4.51 -18.04
N TRP A 324 7.99 3.91 -17.35
CA TRP A 324 9.39 4.28 -17.47
C TRP A 324 10.38 3.12 -17.25
N THR A 325 11.64 3.30 -17.64
CA THR A 325 12.71 2.27 -17.59
C THR A 325 14.08 2.82 -17.16
N ALA A 326 14.75 2.11 -16.23
CA ALA A 326 16.12 2.31 -15.78
C ALA A 326 17.15 1.50 -16.61
N ASN A 327 18.43 1.88 -16.57
CA ASN A 327 19.51 1.23 -17.36
C ASN A 327 20.39 0.25 -16.56
N SER A 328 20.04 -0.06 -15.31
CA SER A 328 20.99 -0.60 -14.33
C SER A 328 20.68 -1.97 -13.75
N CYS A 329 19.55 -2.59 -14.10
CA CYS A 329 19.30 -3.99 -13.75
C CYS A 329 20.24 -4.88 -14.56
N ALA A 330 21.25 -5.42 -13.89
CA ALA A 330 22.41 -6.05 -14.52
C ALA A 330 22.05 -7.32 -15.30
N SER A 331 20.89 -7.91 -15.00
CA SER A 331 20.37 -9.14 -15.62
C SER A 331 19.53 -8.90 -16.89
N PHE A 332 19.19 -7.66 -17.23
CA PHE A 332 18.18 -7.35 -18.25
C PHE A 332 18.64 -6.29 -19.26
N SER A 333 17.85 -6.10 -20.31
CA SER A 333 17.97 -4.94 -21.19
C SER A 333 16.75 -4.04 -21.15
N ASP A 334 17.06 -2.81 -21.48
CA ASP A 334 16.21 -1.65 -21.65
C ASP A 334 14.97 -1.95 -22.55
N ALA A 335 14.99 -3.00 -23.39
CA ALA A 335 13.83 -3.43 -24.19
C ALA A 335 13.01 -4.59 -23.60
N GLU A 336 13.60 -5.47 -22.79
CA GLU A 336 12.79 -6.45 -22.05
C GLU A 336 11.89 -5.69 -21.06
N ILE A 337 12.48 -4.73 -20.33
CA ILE A 337 11.77 -3.84 -19.42
C ILE A 337 10.73 -3.00 -20.18
N PHE A 338 11.08 -2.38 -21.31
CA PHE A 338 10.08 -1.65 -22.13
C PHE A 338 8.90 -2.54 -22.55
N ALA A 339 9.14 -3.77 -22.99
CA ALA A 339 8.06 -4.69 -23.35
C ALA A 339 7.23 -5.16 -22.13
N HIS A 340 7.85 -5.24 -20.95
CA HIS A 340 7.23 -5.56 -19.67
C HIS A 340 6.29 -4.45 -19.20
N GLU A 341 6.77 -3.21 -19.15
CA GLU A 341 5.97 -2.03 -18.76
C GLU A 341 4.77 -1.80 -19.68
N ILE A 342 4.96 -1.90 -21.01
CA ILE A 342 3.85 -1.84 -21.98
C ILE A 342 2.89 -3.02 -21.78
N GLY A 343 3.36 -4.16 -21.26
CA GLY A 343 2.51 -5.26 -20.80
C GLY A 343 1.52 -4.82 -19.72
N HIS A 344 1.97 -4.08 -18.70
CA HIS A 344 1.09 -3.54 -17.64
C HIS A 344 0.08 -2.54 -18.18
N ASN A 345 0.46 -1.63 -19.09
CA ASN A 345 -0.50 -0.72 -19.74
C ASN A 345 -1.57 -1.46 -20.57
N LEU A 346 -1.34 -2.73 -20.90
CA LEU A 346 -2.30 -3.63 -21.55
C LEU A 346 -2.88 -4.69 -20.60
N GLY A 347 -2.75 -4.51 -19.27
CA GLY A 347 -3.39 -5.36 -18.25
C GLY A 347 -2.74 -6.71 -18.00
N ALA A 348 -1.45 -6.86 -18.34
CA ALA A 348 -0.66 -8.03 -17.99
C ALA A 348 -0.13 -7.95 -16.55
N ASN A 349 -0.11 -9.08 -15.83
CA ASN A 349 0.26 -9.14 -14.41
C ASN A 349 1.36 -10.16 -14.10
N HIS A 350 1.94 -10.07 -12.90
CA HIS A 350 3.00 -10.94 -12.38
C HIS A 350 2.49 -12.19 -11.67
N ASP A 351 3.39 -13.15 -11.45
CA ASP A 351 3.13 -14.36 -10.67
C ASP A 351 2.67 -14.01 -9.22
N PRO A 352 1.49 -14.45 -8.75
CA PRO A 352 0.89 -14.00 -7.48
C PRO A 352 1.71 -14.42 -6.25
N ASP A 353 2.54 -15.45 -6.34
CA ASP A 353 3.51 -15.83 -5.28
C ASP A 353 4.55 -14.72 -4.99
N ASN A 354 4.56 -13.62 -5.77
CA ASN A 354 5.48 -12.50 -5.67
C ASN A 354 4.76 -11.12 -5.71
N VAL A 355 3.46 -11.03 -5.36
CA VAL A 355 2.71 -9.77 -5.32
C VAL A 355 2.02 -9.57 -3.97
N THR A 356 2.18 -8.39 -3.37
CA THR A 356 1.63 -8.05 -2.04
C THR A 356 0.44 -7.09 -2.06
N VAL A 357 0.05 -6.55 -3.22
CA VAL A 357 -0.88 -5.39 -3.31
C VAL A 357 -2.10 -5.62 -4.23
N ILE A 358 -2.07 -6.59 -5.13
CA ILE A 358 -3.18 -6.88 -6.06
C ILE A 358 -3.79 -8.24 -5.71
N THR A 359 -5.08 -8.27 -5.38
CA THR A 359 -5.80 -9.52 -5.16
C THR A 359 -6.21 -10.16 -6.49
N PRO A 360 -6.43 -11.50 -6.55
CA PRO A 360 -6.93 -12.14 -7.76
C PRO A 360 -8.27 -11.59 -8.28
N GLU A 361 -9.09 -10.94 -7.45
CA GLU A 361 -10.34 -10.28 -7.89
C GLU A 361 -10.11 -9.01 -8.73
N GLN A 362 -9.01 -8.28 -8.51
CA GLN A 362 -8.72 -6.99 -9.15
C GLN A 362 -8.09 -7.12 -10.57
N ALA A 363 -7.51 -8.28 -10.88
CA ALA A 363 -6.86 -8.53 -12.17
C ALA A 363 -7.88 -8.77 -13.31
N VAL A 364 -7.58 -8.25 -14.52
CA VAL A 364 -8.37 -8.36 -15.78
C VAL A 364 -8.88 -9.79 -16.11
N ALA A 365 -8.20 -10.81 -15.59
CA ALA A 365 -8.80 -12.08 -15.26
C ALA A 365 -8.08 -12.67 -14.02
N PRO A 366 -8.76 -13.43 -13.15
CA PRO A 366 -8.21 -13.89 -11.85
C PRO A 366 -7.04 -14.90 -11.90
N TYR A 367 -6.45 -15.13 -13.08
CA TYR A 367 -5.26 -15.96 -13.28
C TYR A 367 -4.34 -15.40 -14.39
N ALA A 368 -4.43 -14.09 -14.70
CA ALA A 368 -3.76 -13.44 -15.82
C ALA A 368 -2.27 -13.14 -15.53
N PHE A 369 -1.50 -14.15 -15.15
CA PHE A 369 -0.22 -13.98 -14.49
C PHE A 369 1.00 -14.41 -15.34
N GLY A 370 2.19 -14.03 -14.87
CA GLY A 370 3.46 -14.11 -15.58
C GLY A 370 4.34 -15.25 -15.10
N HIS A 371 4.09 -16.46 -15.59
CA HIS A 371 4.67 -17.67 -15.00
C HIS A 371 6.18 -17.79 -15.18
N HIS A 372 6.87 -18.12 -14.08
CA HIS A 372 8.28 -18.53 -14.03
C HIS A 372 8.37 -20.06 -13.99
N ASN A 373 9.16 -20.70 -14.86
CA ASN A 373 9.10 -22.17 -15.02
C ASN A 373 10.42 -22.91 -14.72
N HIS A 374 11.18 -22.48 -13.71
CA HIS A 374 12.45 -23.15 -13.36
C HIS A 374 12.29 -24.64 -12.99
N GLU A 375 11.14 -25.06 -12.48
CA GLU A 375 10.90 -26.47 -12.11
C GLU A 375 10.78 -27.41 -13.33
N HIS A 376 10.22 -26.94 -14.46
CA HIS A 376 10.06 -27.76 -15.67
C HIS A 376 11.01 -27.36 -16.81
N ILE A 377 11.52 -26.13 -16.84
CA ILE A 377 12.52 -25.65 -17.81
C ILE A 377 13.45 -24.61 -17.15
N PRO A 378 14.65 -25.01 -16.69
CA PRO A 378 15.64 -24.07 -16.18
C PRO A 378 15.97 -22.96 -17.17
N ASN A 379 16.11 -21.73 -16.65
CA ASN A 379 16.53 -20.51 -17.35
C ASN A 379 15.52 -19.98 -18.39
N VAL A 380 14.22 -20.31 -18.25
CA VAL A 380 13.17 -19.79 -19.12
C VAL A 380 12.06 -19.11 -18.31
N GLY A 381 12.08 -17.79 -18.32
CA GLY A 381 10.97 -16.94 -17.91
C GLY A 381 10.38 -16.18 -19.12
N THR A 382 9.23 -15.56 -18.90
CA THR A 382 8.48 -14.78 -19.91
C THR A 382 8.68 -13.30 -19.64
N ILE A 383 8.20 -12.41 -20.52
CA ILE A 383 8.32 -10.96 -20.31
C ILE A 383 7.73 -10.52 -18.96
N MET A 384 6.68 -11.17 -18.43
CA MET A 384 6.06 -10.80 -17.14
C MET A 384 6.53 -11.64 -15.93
N SER A 385 7.59 -12.44 -16.03
CA SER A 385 8.09 -13.19 -14.87
C SER A 385 9.21 -12.45 -14.14
N TYR A 386 9.02 -12.11 -12.86
CA TYR A 386 10.01 -11.38 -12.04
C TYR A 386 11.44 -11.92 -12.11
N ARG A 387 11.61 -13.25 -12.23
CA ARG A 387 12.92 -13.88 -12.40
C ARG A 387 13.11 -14.32 -13.85
N GLY A 388 14.21 -13.90 -14.46
CA GLY A 388 14.65 -14.39 -15.76
C GLY A 388 13.71 -14.07 -16.92
N GLN A 389 13.36 -12.79 -17.11
CA GLN A 389 12.73 -12.26 -18.33
C GLN A 389 13.62 -12.48 -19.58
N THR A 390 13.74 -13.72 -20.05
CA THR A 390 14.74 -14.12 -21.06
C THR A 390 14.15 -14.44 -22.43
N GLU A 391 12.84 -14.70 -22.53
CA GLU A 391 12.19 -15.01 -23.81
C GLU A 391 11.16 -13.96 -24.26
N PRO A 392 11.15 -13.60 -25.55
CA PRO A 392 10.37 -12.49 -26.06
C PRO A 392 8.92 -12.90 -26.36
N TYR A 393 8.13 -13.15 -25.31
CA TYR A 393 6.68 -13.26 -25.37
C TYR A 393 6.05 -13.07 -23.97
N PHE A 394 4.81 -12.60 -23.93
CA PHE A 394 3.96 -12.63 -22.74
C PHE A 394 3.43 -14.05 -22.48
N SER A 395 3.23 -14.45 -21.21
CA SER A 395 2.96 -15.85 -20.83
C SER A 395 1.79 -16.47 -21.62
N SER A 396 2.06 -17.62 -22.25
CA SER A 396 1.14 -18.33 -23.16
C SER A 396 1.48 -19.82 -23.27
N VAL A 397 0.51 -20.67 -22.91
CA VAL A 397 0.53 -22.13 -23.09
C VAL A 397 0.57 -22.60 -24.57
N ARG A 398 0.49 -21.68 -25.54
CA ARG A 398 0.66 -22.00 -26.97
C ARG A 398 2.13 -22.11 -27.37
N ILE A 399 2.98 -21.31 -26.73
CA ILE A 399 4.40 -21.17 -27.07
C ILE A 399 5.17 -22.25 -26.31
N ARG A 400 6.13 -22.90 -26.97
CA ARG A 400 6.79 -24.10 -26.43
C ARG A 400 8.32 -24.06 -26.49
N PRO A 401 8.99 -23.27 -25.63
CA PRO A 401 10.44 -23.30 -25.50
C PRO A 401 10.98 -24.73 -25.37
N LYS A 402 11.93 -25.10 -26.25
CA LYS A 402 12.49 -26.47 -26.30
C LYS A 402 11.40 -27.57 -26.39
N ARG A 403 10.26 -27.27 -27.02
CA ARG A 403 9.03 -28.09 -27.16
C ARG A 403 8.29 -28.42 -25.87
N ARG A 404 8.59 -27.75 -24.75
CA ARG A 404 7.87 -27.86 -23.48
C ARG A 404 6.93 -26.66 -23.31
N THR A 405 5.71 -26.89 -22.82
CA THR A 405 4.77 -25.82 -22.49
C THR A 405 5.28 -24.99 -21.31
N ILE A 406 5.07 -23.68 -21.33
CA ILE A 406 5.13 -22.80 -20.15
C ILE A 406 3.70 -22.36 -19.81
N GLY A 407 3.43 -22.17 -18.52
CA GLY A 407 2.08 -21.94 -18.03
C GLY A 407 1.32 -23.23 -17.70
N ILE A 408 0.23 -23.12 -16.94
CA ILE A 408 -0.50 -24.27 -16.40
C ILE A 408 -1.76 -24.56 -17.24
N GLY A 409 -1.93 -25.84 -17.61
CA GLY A 409 -2.93 -26.31 -18.58
C GLY A 409 -4.37 -26.30 -18.07
N GLY A 410 -4.95 -25.11 -17.92
CA GLY A 410 -6.32 -24.88 -17.46
C GLY A 410 -6.52 -23.49 -16.86
N GLU A 411 -5.43 -22.88 -16.39
CA GLU A 411 -5.37 -21.54 -15.84
C GLU A 411 -5.33 -20.47 -16.95
N GLN A 412 -5.49 -19.19 -16.59
CA GLN A 412 -5.88 -18.13 -17.54
C GLN A 412 -4.78 -17.07 -17.77
N GLU A 413 -3.56 -17.54 -18.08
CA GLU A 413 -2.36 -16.82 -18.54
C GLU A 413 -2.56 -15.39 -19.10
N ASN A 414 -1.56 -14.53 -18.91
CA ASN A 414 -1.43 -13.19 -19.51
C ASN A 414 -1.92 -13.05 -20.97
N GLU A 415 -1.66 -14.03 -21.85
CA GLU A 415 -2.18 -14.06 -23.23
C GLU A 415 -3.70 -13.77 -23.32
N ARG A 416 -4.48 -14.21 -22.33
CA ARG A 416 -5.95 -14.04 -22.31
C ARG A 416 -6.38 -12.64 -21.91
N ALA A 417 -5.72 -12.02 -20.93
CA ALA A 417 -5.95 -10.63 -20.57
C ALA A 417 -5.61 -9.74 -21.77
N LEU A 418 -4.37 -9.84 -22.27
CA LEU A 418 -3.88 -9.10 -23.43
C LEU A 418 -4.78 -9.22 -24.67
N ARG A 419 -5.42 -10.37 -24.92
CA ARG A 419 -6.41 -10.51 -26.02
C ARG A 419 -7.74 -9.78 -25.82
N ARG A 420 -8.12 -9.46 -24.59
CA ARG A 420 -9.29 -8.64 -24.27
C ARG A 420 -8.94 -7.16 -24.33
N THR A 421 -7.83 -6.79 -23.73
CA THR A 421 -7.43 -5.40 -23.40
C THR A 421 -6.59 -4.71 -24.47
N SER A 422 -5.83 -5.44 -25.30
CA SER A 422 -5.04 -4.82 -26.39
C SER A 422 -5.87 -3.94 -27.33
N ARG A 423 -7.16 -4.24 -27.48
CA ARG A 423 -8.12 -3.45 -28.27
C ARG A 423 -8.68 -2.21 -27.56
N ILE A 424 -8.51 -2.12 -26.25
CA ILE A 424 -8.77 -0.92 -25.44
C ILE A 424 -7.54 -0.01 -25.51
N GLY A 425 -6.34 -0.61 -25.43
CA GLY A 425 -5.07 0.10 -25.49
C GLY A 425 -4.86 0.92 -26.76
N VAL A 426 -5.20 0.36 -27.92
CA VAL A 426 -5.18 1.05 -29.24
C VAL A 426 -6.31 2.09 -29.42
N GLN A 427 -6.89 2.55 -28.32
CA GLN A 427 -7.92 3.58 -28.25
C GLN A 427 -7.72 4.54 -27.05
N TYR A 428 -6.61 4.45 -26.30
CA TYR A 428 -6.33 5.42 -25.23
C TYR A 428 -6.16 6.84 -25.79
N SER A 429 -5.67 6.96 -27.03
CA SER A 429 -5.58 8.23 -27.76
C SER A 429 -6.93 8.82 -28.19
N ASP A 430 -7.99 8.00 -28.35
CA ASP A 430 -9.35 8.47 -28.70
C ASP A 430 -10.00 9.30 -27.56
N ALA A 431 -9.51 9.13 -26.32
CA ALA A 431 -10.05 9.76 -25.10
C ALA A 431 -9.16 10.89 -24.54
N LEU A 432 -8.21 11.41 -25.33
CA LEU A 432 -7.37 12.54 -24.92
C LEU A 432 -8.11 13.88 -25.02
N THR A 433 -7.84 14.79 -24.09
CA THR A 433 -8.33 16.16 -24.13
C THR A 433 -7.74 16.90 -25.33
N VAL A 434 -8.55 17.06 -26.38
CA VAL A 434 -8.22 17.88 -27.55
C VAL A 434 -8.43 19.36 -27.21
N PRO A 435 -7.51 20.28 -27.57
CA PRO A 435 -7.72 21.72 -27.43
C PRO A 435 -8.99 22.20 -28.15
N PRO A 436 -9.62 23.31 -27.72
CA PRO A 436 -10.74 23.91 -28.44
C PRO A 436 -10.40 24.20 -29.91
N GLU A 437 -11.36 24.03 -30.81
CA GLU A 437 -11.16 24.33 -32.24
C GLU A 437 -10.84 25.83 -32.42
N GLY A 438 -9.63 26.12 -32.92
CA GLY A 438 -9.10 27.48 -32.97
C GLY A 438 -8.46 27.98 -31.66
N ALA A 439 -7.86 27.10 -30.87
CA ALA A 439 -6.85 27.47 -29.86
C ALA A 439 -5.44 27.51 -30.50
N PRO A 440 -4.54 28.42 -30.04
CA PRO A 440 -3.17 28.51 -30.54
C PRO A 440 -2.31 27.32 -30.09
N GLU A 441 -1.16 27.13 -30.75
CA GLU A 441 -0.13 26.20 -30.30
C GLU A 441 0.49 26.70 -28.99
N ALA A 442 0.69 25.78 -28.04
CA ALA A 442 1.11 26.09 -26.69
C ALA A 442 2.61 26.50 -26.63
N PRO A 443 3.00 27.42 -25.72
CA PRO A 443 4.41 27.66 -25.41
C PRO A 443 5.07 26.41 -24.81
N SER A 444 6.39 26.32 -24.93
CA SER A 444 7.19 25.18 -24.47
C SER A 444 8.54 25.61 -23.90
N ASN A 445 9.26 24.70 -23.23
CA ASN A 445 10.57 24.95 -22.62
C ASN A 445 10.52 26.17 -21.66
N LEU A 446 9.50 26.22 -20.80
CA LEU A 446 9.42 27.22 -19.74
C LEU A 446 10.62 27.09 -18.79
N ARG A 447 11.17 28.24 -18.39
CA ARG A 447 12.29 28.38 -17.46
C ARG A 447 11.99 29.53 -16.52
N VAL A 448 12.36 29.38 -15.26
CA VAL A 448 12.26 30.44 -14.25
C VAL A 448 13.62 30.61 -13.60
N GLN A 449 14.01 31.88 -13.38
CA GLN A 449 15.26 32.24 -12.73
C GLN A 449 14.99 33.33 -11.69
N VAL A 450 15.44 33.14 -10.46
CA VAL A 450 15.46 34.22 -9.46
C VAL A 450 16.44 35.30 -9.89
N THR A 451 15.94 36.54 -10.00
CA THR A 451 16.69 37.72 -10.46
C THR A 451 16.81 38.80 -9.40
N GLY A 452 15.97 38.77 -8.36
CA GLY A 452 16.03 39.65 -7.19
C GLY A 452 15.34 39.04 -5.97
N ALA A 453 15.40 39.72 -4.82
CA ALA A 453 14.65 39.30 -3.64
C ALA A 453 13.15 39.54 -3.88
N GLY A 454 12.38 38.47 -3.99
CA GLY A 454 10.96 38.53 -4.40
C GLY A 454 10.73 38.79 -5.90
N THR A 455 11.77 38.69 -6.74
CA THR A 455 11.66 38.88 -8.20
C THR A 455 12.22 37.68 -8.95
N VAL A 456 11.44 37.16 -9.90
CA VAL A 456 11.90 36.13 -10.85
C VAL A 456 11.67 36.55 -12.29
N ARG A 457 12.46 36.01 -13.21
CA ARG A 457 12.23 36.07 -14.65
C ARG A 457 11.74 34.71 -15.16
N ALA A 458 10.58 34.69 -15.80
CA ALA A 458 10.09 33.54 -16.55
C ALA A 458 10.37 33.75 -18.05
N SER A 459 10.75 32.68 -18.76
CA SER A 459 10.90 32.70 -20.22
C SER A 459 10.59 31.33 -20.85
N TRP A 460 10.07 31.35 -22.08
CA TRP A 460 9.62 30.16 -22.82
C TRP A 460 10.10 30.22 -24.27
N VAL A 461 9.69 29.24 -25.08
CA VAL A 461 9.78 29.22 -26.53
C VAL A 461 8.37 29.27 -27.08
N ASP A 462 8.11 30.24 -27.95
CA ASP A 462 6.85 30.32 -28.68
C ASP A 462 6.74 29.20 -29.74
N ASN A 463 5.52 28.76 -30.02
CA ASN A 463 5.20 27.74 -31.02
C ASN A 463 3.97 28.09 -31.87
N SER A 464 3.32 29.25 -31.66
CA SER A 464 2.24 29.76 -32.52
C SER A 464 2.74 30.85 -33.48
N ASP A 465 1.90 31.19 -34.47
CA ASP A 465 2.07 32.32 -35.39
C ASP A 465 0.80 33.24 -35.38
N ASP A 466 -0.08 33.06 -34.39
CA ASP A 466 -1.49 33.51 -34.43
C ASP A 466 -2.14 33.84 -33.07
N GLU A 467 -1.37 33.80 -31.98
CA GLU A 467 -1.82 34.12 -30.64
C GLU A 467 -2.04 35.63 -30.42
N ALA A 468 -2.77 35.97 -29.35
CA ALA A 468 -2.98 37.34 -28.90
C ALA A 468 -2.12 37.68 -27.66
N GLY A 469 -1.15 36.82 -27.35
CA GLY A 469 -0.26 36.88 -26.20
C GLY A 469 -0.32 35.64 -25.30
N PHE A 470 0.29 35.76 -24.13
CA PHE A 470 0.44 34.68 -23.15
C PHE A 470 -0.19 35.01 -21.79
N GLU A 471 -0.67 33.98 -21.10
CA GLU A 471 -1.03 34.05 -19.69
C GLU A 471 0.01 33.28 -18.88
N VAL A 472 0.85 33.98 -18.12
CA VAL A 472 1.83 33.38 -17.20
C VAL A 472 1.23 33.36 -15.80
N TYR A 473 1.15 32.18 -15.21
CA TYR A 473 0.61 31.92 -13.89
C TYR A 473 1.71 31.60 -12.88
N VAL A 474 1.51 32.02 -11.62
CA VAL A 474 2.32 31.65 -10.47
C VAL A 474 1.43 31.22 -9.29
N GLN A 475 1.79 30.13 -8.62
CA GLN A 475 1.11 29.64 -7.41
C GLN A 475 2.13 29.35 -6.32
N ARG A 476 1.94 29.91 -5.12
CA ARG A 476 2.74 29.54 -3.94
C ARG A 476 2.24 28.20 -3.37
N GLN A 477 3.15 27.36 -2.89
CA GLN A 477 2.78 26.12 -2.20
C GLN A 477 1.84 26.40 -1.02
N GLY A 478 0.81 25.56 -0.85
CA GLY A 478 -0.22 25.74 0.19
C GLY A 478 -1.27 26.83 -0.10
N GLN A 479 -1.14 27.63 -1.16
CA GLN A 479 -2.17 28.60 -1.55
C GLN A 479 -3.15 28.01 -2.58
N PRO A 480 -4.48 28.14 -2.40
CA PRO A 480 -5.48 27.56 -3.29
C PRO A 480 -5.70 28.35 -4.59
N PHE A 481 -5.02 29.48 -4.77
CA PHE A 481 -5.15 30.35 -5.94
C PHE A 481 -3.80 30.64 -6.59
N SER A 482 -3.82 30.88 -7.90
CA SER A 482 -2.68 31.35 -8.68
C SER A 482 -2.89 32.80 -9.11
N GLU A 483 -1.81 33.58 -9.09
CA GLU A 483 -1.77 34.90 -9.70
C GLU A 483 -1.47 34.75 -11.20
N ARG A 484 -1.94 35.70 -12.02
CA ARG A 484 -1.79 35.67 -13.48
C ARG A 484 -1.29 36.99 -14.03
N THR A 485 -0.14 36.94 -14.68
CA THR A 485 0.43 38.01 -15.50
C THR A 485 0.01 37.80 -16.97
N LEU A 486 -0.38 38.89 -17.64
CA LEU A 486 -0.61 38.89 -19.09
C LEU A 486 0.65 39.42 -19.80
N VAL A 487 0.97 38.82 -20.94
CA VAL A 487 2.10 39.15 -21.80
C VAL A 487 1.57 39.30 -23.23
N GLU A 488 2.12 40.23 -24.00
CA GLU A 488 1.71 40.48 -25.39
C GLU A 488 2.15 39.34 -26.33
N ALA A 489 1.67 39.35 -27.58
CA ALA A 489 2.12 38.45 -28.65
C ALA A 489 3.62 38.64 -28.98
N ASP A 490 4.26 37.65 -29.60
CA ASP A 490 5.70 37.58 -29.93
C ASP A 490 6.71 37.68 -28.73
N GLU A 491 6.28 37.93 -27.48
CA GLU A 491 7.18 38.17 -26.33
C GLU A 491 7.50 36.88 -25.54
N GLU A 492 8.77 36.42 -25.61
CA GLU A 492 9.23 35.15 -25.00
C GLU A 492 9.58 35.20 -23.49
N SER A 493 9.40 36.34 -22.79
CA SER A 493 9.74 36.43 -21.36
C SER A 493 9.02 37.53 -20.57
N VAL A 494 8.89 37.33 -19.26
CA VAL A 494 8.33 38.32 -18.32
C VAL A 494 9.08 38.30 -16.97
N GLU A 495 9.12 39.43 -16.28
CA GLU A 495 9.58 39.51 -14.88
C GLU A 495 8.37 39.64 -13.95
N VAL A 496 8.37 38.86 -12.88
CA VAL A 496 7.31 38.76 -11.87
C VAL A 496 7.91 39.22 -10.54
N ASP A 497 7.41 40.35 -10.05
CA ASP A 497 7.84 41.04 -8.83
C ASP A 497 6.88 40.79 -7.67
N GLY A 498 7.38 40.94 -6.43
CA GLY A 498 6.56 40.98 -5.22
C GLY A 498 6.26 39.61 -4.59
N LEU A 499 6.93 38.55 -5.04
CA LEU A 499 6.76 37.20 -4.53
C LEU A 499 7.29 37.09 -3.08
N GLU A 500 6.51 36.43 -2.22
CA GLU A 500 6.95 36.08 -0.86
C GLU A 500 7.99 34.94 -0.89
N SER A 501 8.61 34.62 0.26
CA SER A 501 9.54 33.50 0.35
C SER A 501 8.85 32.14 0.33
N GLY A 502 9.58 31.11 -0.12
CA GLY A 502 9.12 29.72 -0.22
C GLY A 502 8.89 29.25 -1.66
N TYR A 503 8.31 28.06 -1.80
CA TYR A 503 8.10 27.37 -3.08
C TYR A 503 6.98 28.01 -3.91
N HIS A 504 7.29 28.27 -5.19
CA HIS A 504 6.37 28.81 -6.19
C HIS A 504 6.40 27.99 -7.48
N PHE A 505 5.24 27.64 -8.00
CA PHE A 505 5.04 26.89 -9.25
C PHE A 505 4.60 27.85 -10.36
N PHE A 506 5.27 27.79 -11.51
CA PHE A 506 5.00 28.63 -12.68
C PHE A 506 4.53 27.80 -13.87
N TRP A 507 3.54 28.28 -14.62
CA TRP A 507 3.17 27.72 -15.93
C TRP A 507 2.63 28.81 -16.86
N ALA A 508 2.66 28.59 -18.18
CA ALA A 508 2.14 29.54 -19.16
C ALA A 508 1.14 28.90 -20.14
N TYR A 509 0.28 29.73 -20.74
CA TYR A 509 -0.59 29.42 -21.89
C TYR A 509 -0.37 30.47 -22.98
N SER A 510 -0.56 30.12 -24.25
CA SER A 510 -0.91 31.08 -25.31
C SER A 510 -2.45 31.18 -25.40
N TYR A 511 -2.98 32.32 -25.84
CA TYR A 511 -4.43 32.52 -25.97
C TYR A 511 -4.81 33.27 -27.24
N ILE A 512 -6.02 33.02 -27.76
CA ILE A 512 -6.67 33.83 -28.79
C ILE A 512 -8.12 34.11 -28.41
N GLY A 513 -8.45 35.37 -28.14
CA GLY A 513 -9.78 35.77 -27.65
C GLY A 513 -10.13 35.11 -26.32
N SER A 514 -11.02 34.11 -26.34
CA SER A 514 -11.39 33.29 -25.18
C SER A 514 -10.74 31.90 -25.16
N ASN A 515 -10.14 31.47 -26.26
CA ASN A 515 -9.53 30.16 -26.41
C ASN A 515 -8.11 30.17 -25.82
N ARG A 516 -7.73 29.09 -25.13
CA ARG A 516 -6.39 28.85 -24.57
C ARG A 516 -5.80 27.60 -25.19
N SER A 517 -4.48 27.59 -25.31
CA SER A 517 -3.70 26.38 -25.56
C SER A 517 -3.77 25.39 -24.39
N LEU A 518 -3.07 24.25 -24.49
CA LEU A 518 -2.62 23.53 -23.29
C LEU A 518 -1.54 24.36 -22.56
N ARG A 519 -1.33 24.15 -21.26
CA ARG A 519 -0.26 24.85 -20.52
C ARG A 519 1.15 24.33 -20.88
N THR A 520 2.19 25.00 -20.42
CA THR A 520 3.57 24.47 -20.39
C THR A 520 3.71 23.28 -19.43
N SER A 521 4.92 22.69 -19.34
CA SER A 521 5.35 22.08 -18.08
C SER A 521 5.32 23.12 -16.95
N TYR A 522 5.04 22.73 -15.70
CA TYR A 522 5.33 23.64 -14.59
C TYR A 522 6.84 23.72 -14.32
N VAL A 523 7.26 24.84 -13.74
CA VAL A 523 8.60 25.02 -13.17
C VAL A 523 8.42 25.46 -11.73
N ASP A 524 8.97 24.68 -10.80
CA ASP A 524 9.11 25.06 -9.40
C ASP A 524 10.33 25.98 -9.21
N VAL A 525 10.22 26.91 -8.27
CA VAL A 525 11.32 27.76 -7.81
C VAL A 525 11.12 28.11 -6.34
N VAL A 526 12.20 28.01 -5.55
CA VAL A 526 12.23 28.58 -4.20
C VAL A 526 12.61 30.05 -4.32
N VAL A 527 11.72 30.94 -3.89
CA VAL A 527 12.05 32.35 -3.63
C VAL A 527 12.69 32.40 -2.23
N PRO A 528 13.98 32.75 -2.09
CA PRO A 528 14.68 32.60 -0.82
C PRO A 528 14.15 33.56 0.25
N GLY A 529 13.99 33.06 1.48
CA GLY A 529 13.73 33.84 2.68
C GLY A 529 15.01 34.38 3.32
N ALA A 530 14.97 34.63 4.63
CA ALA A 530 16.15 34.78 5.46
C ALA A 530 16.59 33.41 5.99
N GLU A 531 17.88 33.12 6.02
CA GLU A 531 18.40 31.88 6.64
C GLU A 531 18.04 31.84 8.13
N PRO A 532 17.63 30.68 8.69
CA PRO A 532 17.35 30.53 10.12
C PRO A 532 18.55 30.92 11.00
N ALA A 533 18.31 31.26 12.27
CA ALA A 533 19.39 31.63 13.18
C ALA A 533 20.30 30.43 13.52
N ALA A 534 21.62 30.60 13.32
CA ALA A 534 22.59 29.53 13.47
C ALA A 534 22.61 28.90 14.89
N PRO A 535 22.77 27.56 15.02
CA PRO A 535 22.88 26.90 16.32
C PRO A 535 24.10 27.39 17.12
N GLY A 536 23.87 27.76 18.38
CA GLY A 536 24.90 28.23 19.32
C GLY A 536 25.35 27.13 20.28
N ASP A 537 26.35 27.46 21.11
CA ASP A 537 26.80 26.65 22.26
C ASP A 537 26.95 25.13 21.97
N LEU A 538 27.49 24.78 20.80
CA LEU A 538 27.70 23.38 20.41
C LEU A 538 28.71 22.71 21.36
N ASP A 539 28.29 21.62 21.99
CA ASP A 539 29.10 20.75 22.83
C ASP A 539 28.93 19.28 22.41
N VAL A 540 29.97 18.47 22.61
CA VAL A 540 30.05 17.08 22.11
C VAL A 540 30.72 16.18 23.14
N LEU A 541 29.94 15.29 23.74
CA LEU A 541 30.40 14.25 24.66
C LEU A 541 30.58 12.93 23.91
N ALA A 542 31.81 12.59 23.52
CA ALA A 542 32.15 11.30 22.93
C ALA A 542 32.48 10.25 24.01
N ILE A 543 31.98 9.03 23.83
CA ILE A 543 32.16 7.87 24.71
C ILE A 543 32.33 6.64 23.80
N GLY A 544 33.56 6.14 23.67
CA GLY A 544 33.87 5.00 22.80
C GLY A 544 33.47 5.25 21.33
N SER A 545 32.58 4.41 20.81
CA SER A 545 32.06 4.51 19.44
C SER A 545 30.81 5.42 19.29
N PHE A 546 30.43 6.16 20.33
CA PHE A 546 29.26 7.06 20.32
C PHE A 546 29.64 8.50 20.68
N ALA A 547 28.82 9.46 20.25
CA ALA A 547 28.86 10.83 20.78
C ALA A 547 27.45 11.42 20.91
N ILE A 548 27.21 12.08 22.04
CA ILE A 548 26.03 12.93 22.24
C ILE A 548 26.43 14.34 21.83
N VAL A 549 25.67 14.93 20.90
CA VAL A 549 25.88 16.29 20.37
C VAL A 549 24.75 17.18 20.88
N THR A 550 25.06 18.32 21.49
CA THR A 550 24.08 19.25 22.12
C THR A 550 24.33 20.70 21.72
N TRP A 551 23.26 21.48 21.51
CA TRP A 551 23.36 22.89 21.08
C TRP A 551 22.29 23.79 21.70
N SER A 552 22.60 25.09 21.79
CA SER A 552 21.60 26.14 21.94
C SER A 552 20.91 26.40 20.60
N ASP A 553 19.65 26.02 20.51
CA ASP A 553 18.76 26.49 19.47
C ASP A 553 18.40 27.98 19.72
N ASN A 554 18.61 28.77 18.66
CA ASN A 554 18.51 30.24 18.59
C ASN A 554 17.43 30.72 17.60
N SER A 555 16.71 29.80 16.97
CA SER A 555 15.79 30.03 15.87
C SER A 555 14.34 30.01 16.35
N GLU A 556 13.43 30.57 15.56
CA GLU A 556 11.97 30.40 15.72
C GLU A 556 11.30 30.05 14.37
N ASP A 557 12.11 29.81 13.33
CA ASP A 557 11.73 29.68 11.92
C ASP A 557 12.41 28.50 11.19
N GLU A 558 12.99 27.55 11.95
CA GLU A 558 13.55 26.30 11.43
C GLU A 558 12.51 25.19 11.35
N THR A 559 12.61 24.34 10.33
CA THR A 559 11.84 23.09 10.22
C THR A 559 12.59 21.89 10.82
N GLY A 560 13.92 22.00 10.93
CA GLY A 560 14.77 20.99 11.58
C GLY A 560 16.23 21.42 11.73
N PHE A 561 17.05 20.48 12.20
CA PHE A 561 18.49 20.60 12.31
C PHE A 561 19.21 19.42 11.67
N GLU A 562 20.30 19.65 10.93
CA GLU A 562 21.18 18.60 10.41
C GLU A 562 22.44 18.47 11.27
N VAL A 563 22.67 17.29 11.85
CA VAL A 563 23.88 16.97 12.64
C VAL A 563 24.88 16.24 11.75
N GLN A 564 26.09 16.81 11.59
CA GLN A 564 27.17 16.21 10.80
C GLN A 564 28.38 15.81 11.65
N SER A 565 29.07 14.77 11.21
CA SER A 565 30.46 14.47 11.61
C SER A 565 31.32 14.21 10.38
N LEU A 566 32.43 14.95 10.26
CA LEU A 566 33.40 14.83 9.18
C LEU A 566 34.68 14.13 9.65
N ARG A 567 35.20 13.22 8.83
CA ARG A 567 36.42 12.46 9.06
C ARG A 567 37.47 12.83 8.01
N GLY A 568 38.59 13.40 8.45
CA GLY A 568 39.63 13.88 7.52
C GLY A 568 39.24 15.04 6.60
N GLY A 569 38.04 15.61 6.78
CA GLY A 569 37.45 16.64 5.90
C GLY A 569 36.37 16.11 4.94
N GLU A 570 36.15 14.80 4.88
CA GLU A 570 35.04 14.17 4.14
C GLU A 570 33.85 13.96 5.08
N LEU A 571 32.61 14.10 4.57
CA LEU A 571 31.40 13.80 5.34
C LEU A 571 31.36 12.30 5.65
N TRP A 572 31.30 11.95 6.94
CA TRP A 572 31.32 10.56 7.40
C TRP A 572 29.98 10.15 8.03
N TYR A 573 29.29 11.08 8.71
CA TYR A 573 27.94 10.88 9.25
C TYR A 573 27.09 12.14 9.08
N ARG A 574 25.80 11.92 8.85
CA ARG A 574 24.70 12.89 8.73
C ARG A 574 23.47 12.28 9.41
N ASP A 575 22.75 13.08 10.18
CA ASP A 575 21.42 12.76 10.72
C ASP A 575 20.57 14.03 10.79
N GLU A 576 19.26 13.89 10.74
CA GLU A 576 18.31 15.02 10.78
C GLU A 576 17.37 14.89 11.98
N VAL A 577 17.17 16.00 12.68
CA VAL A 577 16.27 16.06 13.84
C VAL A 577 15.26 17.20 13.70
N ALA A 578 14.05 16.99 14.22
CA ALA A 578 12.95 17.95 14.11
C ALA A 578 13.25 19.32 14.73
N ALA A 579 12.48 20.34 14.33
CA ALA A 579 12.48 21.69 14.90
C ALA A 579 12.50 21.70 16.44
N ASN A 580 13.09 22.75 17.01
CA ASN A 580 13.29 22.99 18.44
C ASN A 580 14.09 21.91 19.20
N ARG A 581 14.60 20.87 18.50
CA ARG A 581 15.47 19.85 19.09
C ARG A 581 16.86 20.43 19.36
N ARG A 582 17.40 20.10 20.54
CA ARG A 582 18.67 20.64 21.07
C ARG A 582 19.75 19.57 21.29
N PHE A 583 19.52 18.35 20.77
CA PHE A 583 20.52 17.27 20.79
C PHE A 583 20.28 16.17 19.74
N GLY A 584 21.38 15.54 19.30
CA GLY A 584 21.45 14.35 18.44
C GLY A 584 22.46 13.32 18.99
N ILE A 585 22.47 12.11 18.42
CA ILE A 585 23.34 11.00 18.87
C ILE A 585 24.03 10.36 17.66
N VAL A 586 25.36 10.50 17.59
CA VAL A 586 26.20 9.91 16.55
C VAL A 586 26.75 8.57 17.03
N SER A 587 26.81 7.57 16.15
CA SER A 587 27.23 6.20 16.47
C SER A 587 28.18 5.61 15.42
N GLY A 588 28.96 4.60 15.82
CA GLY A 588 29.94 3.94 14.95
C GLY A 588 31.29 4.66 14.81
N LEU A 589 31.59 5.62 15.69
CA LEU A 589 32.87 6.35 15.70
C LEU A 589 34.05 5.39 15.91
N GLU A 590 35.20 5.71 15.30
CA GLU A 590 36.45 4.98 15.47
C GLU A 590 37.29 5.63 16.59
N PRO A 591 37.60 4.93 17.71
CA PRO A 591 38.46 5.47 18.76
C PRO A 591 39.85 5.88 18.26
N GLY A 592 40.39 6.95 18.84
CA GLY A 592 41.66 7.55 18.42
C GLY A 592 41.62 8.30 17.09
N VAL A 593 40.51 8.28 16.34
CA VAL A 593 40.35 9.00 15.08
C VAL A 593 39.78 10.39 15.32
N ARG A 594 40.27 11.39 14.57
CA ARG A 594 39.80 12.77 14.66
C ARG A 594 38.52 12.97 13.85
N HIS A 595 37.46 13.35 14.54
CA HIS A 595 36.19 13.81 13.99
C HIS A 595 36.02 15.31 14.16
N VAL A 596 35.25 15.93 13.25
CA VAL A 596 34.80 17.33 13.35
C VAL A 596 33.28 17.33 13.27
N PHE A 597 32.62 17.82 14.31
CA PHE A 597 31.18 17.88 14.44
C PHE A 597 30.68 19.30 14.20
N ARG A 598 29.52 19.41 13.57
CA ARG A 598 28.81 20.69 13.36
C ARG A 598 27.33 20.41 13.19
N VAL A 599 26.51 21.42 13.48
CA VAL A 599 25.04 21.34 13.33
C VAL A 599 24.59 22.51 12.47
N SER A 600 23.63 22.31 11.59
CA SER A 600 22.90 23.41 10.96
C SER A 600 21.46 23.48 11.43
N ALA A 601 20.89 24.68 11.48
CA ALA A 601 19.44 24.87 11.43
C ALA A 601 19.04 24.96 9.95
N TYR A 602 17.89 24.39 9.57
CA TYR A 602 17.35 24.47 8.21
C TYR A 602 15.86 24.82 8.20
N GLY A 603 15.41 25.53 7.16
CA GLY A 603 14.02 25.95 6.96
C GLY A 603 13.81 26.55 5.58
N ASP A 604 12.61 27.10 5.31
CA ASP A 604 12.20 27.64 3.99
C ASP A 604 13.14 28.75 3.45
N GLY A 605 13.90 29.41 4.34
CA GLY A 605 14.85 30.45 3.99
C GLY A 605 16.28 29.98 3.67
N GLY A 606 16.62 28.71 3.93
CA GLY A 606 17.96 28.16 3.73
C GLY A 606 18.48 27.40 4.95
N LEU A 607 19.80 27.34 5.11
CA LEU A 607 20.47 26.63 6.20
C LEU A 607 21.68 27.40 6.74
N SER A 608 21.89 27.37 8.06
CA SER A 608 22.95 28.11 8.74
C SER A 608 23.69 27.23 9.76
N TRP A 609 25.03 27.31 9.78
CA TRP A 609 25.89 26.39 10.53
C TRP A 609 26.36 26.96 11.87
N SER A 610 26.47 26.09 12.86
CA SER A 610 27.26 26.30 14.08
C SER A 610 28.75 26.46 13.78
N GLU A 611 29.53 26.86 14.79
CA GLU A 611 30.98 26.63 14.81
C GLU A 611 31.30 25.11 14.80
N ASP A 612 32.50 24.75 14.33
CA ASP A 612 33.02 23.37 14.30
C ASP A 612 33.57 22.94 15.68
N VAL A 613 33.12 21.79 16.21
CA VAL A 613 33.69 21.16 17.42
C VAL A 613 34.53 19.94 17.04
N VAL A 614 35.78 19.89 17.50
CA VAL A 614 36.73 18.82 17.16
C VAL A 614 36.90 17.85 18.32
N VAL A 615 36.65 16.56 18.08
CA VAL A 615 36.77 15.51 19.09
C VAL A 615 37.62 14.34 18.56
N VAL A 616 38.33 13.68 19.47
CA VAL A 616 38.97 12.39 19.25
C VAL A 616 38.35 11.46 20.29
N PRO A 617 37.52 10.47 19.92
CA PRO A 617 36.92 9.56 20.89
C PRO A 617 38.00 8.71 21.55
N GLU A 618 37.89 8.50 22.86
CA GLU A 618 38.80 7.62 23.60
C GLU A 618 38.37 6.15 23.45
N GLU A 619 39.29 5.22 23.66
CA GLU A 619 39.04 3.78 23.56
C GLU A 619 38.05 3.35 24.67
N PRO A 620 36.96 2.62 24.35
CA PRO A 620 35.90 2.35 25.32
C PRO A 620 36.40 1.51 26.50
N GLU A 621 36.02 1.91 27.72
CA GLU A 621 36.12 1.07 28.90
C GLU A 621 35.04 -0.03 28.81
N GLY A 622 35.46 -1.28 28.57
CA GLY A 622 34.63 -2.48 28.48
C GLY A 622 35.46 -3.70 28.06
N PRO A 623 34.98 -4.93 28.31
CA PRO A 623 35.80 -6.13 28.28
C PRO A 623 36.28 -6.50 26.87
N ALA A 624 37.57 -6.82 26.78
CA ALA A 624 38.23 -7.21 25.55
C ALA A 624 37.69 -8.54 24.99
N PRO A 625 37.51 -8.67 23.66
CA PRO A 625 36.85 -9.84 23.07
C PRO A 625 37.66 -11.14 23.27
N PRO A 626 36.99 -12.29 23.52
CA PRO A 626 37.63 -13.60 23.54
C PRO A 626 38.31 -13.96 22.23
N THR A 627 39.39 -14.74 22.32
CA THR A 627 40.20 -15.18 21.16
C THR A 627 40.53 -16.67 21.21
N ASP A 628 41.14 -17.18 20.14
CA ASP A 628 41.70 -18.54 20.04
C ASP A 628 40.64 -19.66 20.16
N LEU A 629 39.43 -19.37 19.64
CA LEU A 629 38.23 -20.20 19.71
C LEU A 629 38.42 -21.54 18.98
N ARG A 630 38.22 -22.63 19.73
CA ARG A 630 38.43 -24.02 19.26
C ARG A 630 37.25 -24.90 19.62
N ALA A 631 37.05 -25.96 18.84
CA ALA A 631 35.99 -26.94 19.00
C ALA A 631 36.54 -28.36 19.07
N THR A 632 35.98 -29.17 19.96
CA THR A 632 36.15 -30.62 19.99
C THR A 632 34.77 -31.27 19.94
N VAL A 633 34.50 -32.09 18.91
CA VAL A 633 33.28 -32.91 18.85
C VAL A 633 33.37 -33.98 19.93
N THR A 634 32.46 -33.97 20.88
CA THR A 634 32.48 -34.82 22.09
C THR A 634 31.62 -36.07 21.92
N ASP A 635 30.48 -35.95 21.24
CA ASP A 635 29.73 -37.07 20.69
C ASP A 635 29.08 -36.67 19.34
N GLY A 636 28.30 -37.56 18.71
CA GLY A 636 27.68 -37.27 17.41
C GLY A 636 26.63 -36.15 17.41
N THR A 637 26.35 -35.55 18.56
CA THR A 637 25.27 -34.60 18.87
C THR A 637 25.76 -33.48 19.80
N SER A 638 27.05 -33.43 20.14
CA SER A 638 27.60 -32.49 21.13
C SER A 638 28.97 -31.95 20.70
N VAL A 639 29.25 -30.69 21.02
CA VAL A 639 30.53 -30.01 20.75
C VAL A 639 30.97 -29.23 21.98
N ARG A 640 32.19 -29.48 22.44
CA ARG A 640 32.86 -28.61 23.41
C ARG A 640 33.57 -27.47 22.70
N LEU A 641 33.35 -26.25 23.18
CA LEU A 641 34.03 -25.04 22.75
C LEU A 641 34.98 -24.56 23.86
N THR A 642 36.12 -24.01 23.45
CA THR A 642 37.14 -23.44 24.36
C THR A 642 37.72 -22.18 23.71
N TRP A 643 37.93 -21.13 24.48
CA TRP A 643 38.57 -19.87 24.06
C TRP A 643 39.64 -19.46 25.07
N THR A 644 40.30 -18.34 24.82
CA THR A 644 41.15 -17.63 25.78
C THR A 644 40.47 -16.34 26.18
N ASP A 645 40.39 -16.13 27.49
CA ASP A 645 39.90 -14.91 28.10
C ASP A 645 40.90 -13.74 27.90
N ASN A 646 40.39 -12.52 27.78
CA ASN A 646 41.19 -11.30 27.60
C ASN A 646 40.73 -10.13 28.49
N SER A 647 39.69 -10.31 29.32
CA SER A 647 39.16 -9.29 30.23
C SER A 647 39.42 -9.63 31.72
N ASP A 648 39.21 -8.64 32.59
CA ASP A 648 39.17 -8.78 34.06
C ASP A 648 37.88 -8.13 34.63
N ASP A 649 36.94 -7.75 33.74
CA ASP A 649 35.87 -6.76 33.96
C ASP A 649 34.51 -7.17 33.37
N GLU A 650 34.40 -8.36 32.76
CA GLU A 650 33.12 -8.91 32.30
C GLU A 650 32.26 -9.46 33.46
N VAL A 651 30.95 -9.56 33.24
CA VAL A 651 30.02 -10.31 34.09
C VAL A 651 29.70 -11.71 33.54
N GLY A 652 30.10 -11.98 32.29
CA GLY A 652 30.04 -13.30 31.67
C GLY A 652 30.30 -13.29 30.17
N PHE A 653 30.23 -14.48 29.55
CA PHE A 653 30.38 -14.66 28.11
C PHE A 653 29.12 -15.26 27.49
N ASP A 654 28.87 -14.91 26.23
CA ASP A 654 27.77 -15.47 25.45
C ASP A 654 28.30 -16.15 24.18
N VAL A 655 27.91 -17.39 23.98
CA VAL A 655 28.37 -18.24 22.88
C VAL A 655 27.25 -18.41 21.86
N GLN A 656 27.46 -17.94 20.63
CA GLN A 656 26.52 -18.11 19.53
C GLN A 656 26.86 -19.35 18.71
N ALA A 657 25.82 -20.08 18.28
CA ALA A 657 25.90 -21.21 17.35
C ALA A 657 24.89 -21.02 16.22
N ILE A 658 25.25 -21.29 14.96
CA ILE A 658 24.39 -21.06 13.78
C ILE A 658 24.47 -22.23 12.81
N VAL A 659 23.35 -22.66 12.22
CA VAL A 659 23.27 -23.51 11.02
C VAL A 659 22.14 -22.99 10.12
N TRP A 660 22.00 -23.50 8.89
CA TRP A 660 20.92 -23.09 7.97
C TRP A 660 19.54 -23.20 8.61
N GLY A 661 18.91 -22.05 8.91
CA GLY A 661 17.59 -21.97 9.53
C GLY A 661 17.55 -22.09 11.06
N TRP A 662 18.68 -22.05 11.76
CA TRP A 662 18.74 -22.10 13.22
C TRP A 662 19.91 -21.30 13.80
N SER A 663 19.68 -20.66 14.95
CA SER A 663 20.75 -20.18 15.81
C SER A 663 20.42 -20.43 17.28
N GLY A 664 21.42 -20.78 18.07
CA GLY A 664 21.37 -20.83 19.54
C GLY A 664 22.33 -19.81 20.14
N LEU A 665 22.04 -19.39 21.38
CA LEU A 665 22.87 -18.52 22.19
C LEU A 665 22.97 -19.15 23.59
N PHE A 666 24.17 -19.19 24.17
CA PHE A 666 24.46 -19.89 25.41
C PHE A 666 25.37 -19.04 26.32
N ALA A 667 24.83 -18.58 27.45
CA ALA A 667 25.59 -17.80 28.41
C ALA A 667 26.41 -18.68 29.37
N VAL A 668 27.55 -18.15 29.82
CA VAL A 668 28.35 -18.66 30.95
C VAL A 668 28.77 -17.49 31.85
N ASP A 669 29.09 -17.79 33.11
CA ASP A 669 29.59 -16.82 34.08
C ASP A 669 30.97 -16.23 33.68
N ALA A 670 31.40 -15.15 34.34
CA ALA A 670 32.75 -14.58 34.24
C ALA A 670 33.88 -15.61 34.50
N ASP A 671 35.12 -15.27 34.14
CA ASP A 671 36.31 -16.15 34.19
C ASP A 671 36.20 -17.48 33.38
N THR A 672 35.15 -17.69 32.57
CA THR A 672 34.85 -19.00 31.96
C THR A 672 35.44 -19.15 30.55
N GLU A 673 36.48 -19.98 30.40
CA GLU A 673 37.14 -20.27 29.11
C GLU A 673 36.51 -21.42 28.27
N SER A 674 35.39 -22.04 28.68
CA SER A 674 34.82 -23.17 27.93
C SER A 674 33.33 -23.48 28.19
N ILE A 675 32.66 -24.04 27.18
CA ILE A 675 31.29 -24.57 27.30
C ILE A 675 31.14 -25.92 26.56
N GLU A 676 30.24 -26.77 27.04
CA GLU A 676 29.75 -27.96 26.32
C GLU A 676 28.38 -27.64 25.70
N ILE A 677 28.26 -27.73 24.38
CA ILE A 677 27.00 -27.51 23.64
C ILE A 677 26.38 -28.87 23.27
N PRO A 678 25.35 -29.35 23.98
CA PRO A 678 24.67 -30.61 23.68
C PRO A 678 23.55 -30.44 22.63
N ALA A 679 22.97 -31.57 22.21
CA ALA A 679 21.75 -31.64 21.39
C ALA A 679 21.79 -30.91 20.03
N LEU A 680 22.99 -30.75 19.46
CA LEU A 680 23.20 -30.30 18.09
C LEU A 680 22.79 -31.39 17.09
N ALA A 681 22.04 -31.03 16.06
CA ALA A 681 21.50 -31.99 15.09
C ALA A 681 22.60 -32.60 14.20
N ARG A 682 22.49 -33.92 13.99
CA ARG A 682 23.36 -34.67 13.05
C ARG A 682 23.10 -34.21 11.61
N GLY A 683 24.17 -34.18 10.81
CA GLY A 683 24.18 -33.66 9.44
C GLY A 683 24.42 -32.15 9.34
N GLY A 684 24.36 -31.40 10.45
CA GLY A 684 24.51 -29.94 10.45
C GLY A 684 25.96 -29.47 10.26
N ARG A 685 26.14 -28.39 9.49
CA ARG A 685 27.37 -27.58 9.40
C ARG A 685 27.17 -26.30 10.20
N TYR A 686 27.74 -26.28 11.41
CA TYR A 686 27.60 -25.21 12.40
C TYR A 686 28.71 -24.16 12.25
N PHE A 687 28.36 -22.92 12.59
CA PHE A 687 29.26 -21.77 12.77
C PHE A 687 29.15 -21.32 14.24
N PHE A 688 30.26 -20.96 14.88
CA PHE A 688 30.30 -20.57 16.30
C PHE A 688 31.13 -19.30 16.52
N ASN A 689 30.69 -18.45 17.46
CA ASN A 689 31.35 -17.22 17.91
C ASN A 689 31.13 -17.01 19.42
N VAL A 690 31.98 -16.24 20.11
CA VAL A 690 31.84 -15.88 21.54
C VAL A 690 31.96 -14.36 21.71
N ILE A 691 31.27 -13.78 22.69
CA ILE A 691 31.33 -12.33 23.04
C ILE A 691 31.39 -12.15 24.56
N ALA A 692 32.14 -11.16 25.03
CA ALA A 692 32.14 -10.71 26.43
C ALA A 692 30.96 -9.76 26.71
N VAL A 693 30.47 -9.78 27.95
CA VAL A 693 29.30 -9.03 28.41
C VAL A 693 29.62 -8.38 29.76
N ASP A 694 29.38 -7.08 29.90
CA ASP A 694 29.60 -6.30 31.13
C ASP A 694 28.25 -5.85 31.75
N ALA A 695 28.24 -4.83 32.61
CA ALA A 695 27.00 -4.29 33.20
C ALA A 695 26.29 -3.27 32.28
N GLU A 696 26.92 -2.85 31.19
CA GLU A 696 26.51 -1.80 30.27
C GLU A 696 26.01 -2.37 28.91
N GLY A 697 26.49 -3.54 28.49
CA GLY A 697 26.12 -4.20 27.25
C GLY A 697 26.98 -5.40 26.83
N ARG A 698 27.19 -5.53 25.52
CA ARG A 698 27.90 -6.63 24.85
C ARG A 698 28.92 -6.01 23.91
N THR A 699 30.19 -6.41 23.96
CA THR A 699 31.26 -5.71 23.23
C THR A 699 31.45 -6.23 21.79
N ALA A 700 32.45 -7.09 21.56
CA ALA A 700 32.82 -7.60 20.24
C ALA A 700 32.92 -9.13 20.21
N TRP A 701 32.65 -9.71 19.03
CA TRP A 701 32.70 -11.17 18.83
C TRP A 701 34.12 -11.65 18.49
N SER A 702 34.44 -12.87 18.94
CA SER A 702 35.57 -13.68 18.50
C SER A 702 35.51 -14.00 17.00
N GLU A 703 36.55 -14.63 16.46
CA GLU A 703 36.51 -15.26 15.14
C GLU A 703 35.42 -16.34 15.01
N THR A 704 34.89 -16.53 13.79
CA THR A 704 33.88 -17.57 13.51
C THR A 704 34.53 -18.92 13.22
N LEU A 705 34.22 -19.92 14.04
CA LEU A 705 34.67 -21.30 13.90
C LEU A 705 33.61 -22.19 13.22
N VAL A 706 34.01 -23.10 12.33
CA VAL A 706 33.07 -23.97 11.56
C VAL A 706 33.27 -25.45 11.89
N VAL A 707 32.18 -26.15 12.23
CA VAL A 707 32.17 -27.58 12.61
C VAL A 707 31.09 -28.34 11.84
N THR A 708 31.28 -29.62 11.53
CA THR A 708 30.24 -30.46 10.88
C THR A 708 30.00 -31.74 11.70
N LEU A 709 28.73 -32.08 11.92
CA LEU A 709 28.31 -33.28 12.65
C LEU A 709 27.61 -34.29 11.72
N GLY A 710 27.59 -35.57 12.09
CA GLY A 710 26.82 -36.63 11.42
C GLY A 710 27.39 -37.14 10.08
N VAL A 711 26.52 -37.73 9.26
CA VAL A 711 26.88 -38.47 8.02
C VAL A 711 26.04 -37.98 6.84
N SER A 712 26.64 -37.85 5.65
CA SER A 712 25.95 -37.34 4.46
C SER A 712 24.90 -38.31 3.90
N GLY A 713 23.63 -37.89 3.84
CA GLY A 713 22.54 -38.66 3.24
C GLY A 713 21.37 -37.80 2.75
N ARG A 714 20.18 -38.39 2.65
CA ARG A 714 18.89 -37.68 2.58
C ARG A 714 18.15 -37.92 3.90
N GLY A 715 17.41 -36.92 4.39
CA GLY A 715 16.54 -37.08 5.55
C GLY A 715 15.24 -37.86 5.26
N PRO A 716 14.35 -37.96 6.25
CA PRO A 716 13.10 -38.73 6.18
C PRO A 716 12.03 -38.03 5.33
N ARG A 717 10.82 -38.59 5.29
CA ARG A 717 9.65 -37.95 4.67
C ARG A 717 9.14 -36.76 5.50
N GLY A 718 8.45 -35.82 4.84
CA GLY A 718 7.89 -34.64 5.49
C GLY A 718 6.49 -34.90 6.08
N PRO A 719 6.18 -34.39 7.28
CA PRO A 719 4.82 -34.41 7.82
C PRO A 719 3.88 -33.55 6.97
N ARG A 720 2.57 -33.78 7.08
CA ARG A 720 1.55 -33.08 6.26
C ARG A 720 0.38 -32.56 7.08
N ARG A 721 -0.46 -31.74 6.44
CA ARG A 721 -1.75 -31.25 6.99
C ARG A 721 -1.60 -30.60 8.37
N LEU A 722 -0.56 -29.81 8.56
CA LEU A 722 -0.36 -29.01 9.76
C LEU A 722 -1.55 -28.07 9.96
N ARG A 723 -2.09 -28.06 11.19
CA ARG A 723 -3.14 -27.19 11.69
C ARG A 723 -2.67 -26.55 12.98
N ALA A 724 -3.28 -25.40 13.29
CA ALA A 724 -3.07 -24.69 14.54
C ALA A 724 -4.43 -24.28 15.14
N MET A 725 -4.47 -24.17 16.47
CA MET A 725 -5.62 -23.72 17.23
C MET A 725 -5.13 -22.89 18.44
N PRO A 726 -5.39 -21.57 18.49
CA PRO A 726 -5.17 -20.78 19.69
C PRO A 726 -5.95 -21.36 20.87
N ILE A 727 -5.33 -21.36 22.05
CA ILE A 727 -5.95 -21.85 23.29
C ILE A 727 -6.17 -20.68 24.26
N ASP A 728 -5.22 -19.74 24.34
CA ASP A 728 -5.31 -18.49 25.09
C ASP A 728 -4.39 -17.41 24.43
N PRO A 729 -4.33 -16.15 24.90
CA PRO A 729 -3.48 -15.10 24.33
C PRO A 729 -1.98 -15.43 24.23
N THR A 730 -1.52 -16.44 24.97
CA THR A 730 -0.11 -16.84 25.10
C THR A 730 0.19 -18.28 24.68
N SER A 731 -0.80 -19.01 24.12
CA SER A 731 -0.59 -20.42 23.74
C SER A 731 -1.39 -20.90 22.51
N VAL A 732 -0.75 -21.77 21.73
CA VAL A 732 -1.32 -22.41 20.54
C VAL A 732 -1.07 -23.92 20.57
N ARG A 733 -2.07 -24.70 20.15
CA ARG A 733 -1.92 -26.13 19.88
C ARG A 733 -1.70 -26.36 18.40
N LEU A 734 -0.64 -27.08 18.05
CA LEU A 734 -0.37 -27.55 16.69
C LEU A 734 -0.72 -29.04 16.56
N THR A 735 -1.19 -29.46 15.38
CA THR A 735 -1.39 -30.88 15.02
C THR A 735 -1.02 -31.13 13.56
N TRP A 736 -0.45 -32.29 13.25
CA TRP A 736 -0.04 -32.70 11.90
C TRP A 736 -0.33 -34.20 11.68
N GLU A 737 -0.10 -34.69 10.46
CA GLU A 737 -0.05 -36.13 10.16
C GLU A 737 1.39 -36.56 9.87
N ASP A 738 1.80 -37.71 10.40
CA ASP A 738 3.05 -38.37 10.03
C ASP A 738 2.96 -39.04 8.63
N ASP A 739 4.09 -39.12 7.94
CA ASP A 739 4.30 -39.95 6.73
C ASP A 739 5.70 -40.58 6.67
N SER A 740 6.47 -40.48 7.75
CA SER A 740 7.78 -41.10 7.96
C SER A 740 7.65 -42.44 8.72
N THR A 741 8.73 -43.24 8.73
CA THR A 741 8.85 -44.46 9.55
C THR A 741 10.31 -44.70 9.99
N ASP A 742 11.10 -43.63 9.98
CA ASP A 742 12.56 -43.61 10.09
C ASP A 742 13.06 -42.28 10.70
N GLU A 743 12.14 -41.50 11.25
CA GLU A 743 12.33 -40.29 12.03
C GLU A 743 12.81 -40.59 13.46
N LEU A 744 13.58 -39.66 14.02
CA LEU A 744 13.97 -39.63 15.44
C LEU A 744 13.19 -38.56 16.21
N GLY A 745 12.33 -37.80 15.51
CA GLY A 745 11.51 -36.73 16.05
C GLY A 745 11.10 -35.72 14.98
N PHE A 746 10.33 -34.73 15.43
CA PHE A 746 9.89 -33.60 14.64
C PHE A 746 10.53 -32.30 15.13
N GLU A 747 10.79 -31.38 14.20
CA GLU A 747 11.15 -29.99 14.49
C GLU A 747 9.99 -29.08 14.14
N ILE A 748 9.52 -28.30 15.12
CA ILE A 748 8.55 -27.23 14.93
C ILE A 748 9.32 -25.92 14.74
N GLN A 749 9.04 -25.20 13.66
CA GLN A 749 9.52 -23.85 13.41
C GLN A 749 8.36 -22.85 13.39
N VAL A 750 8.66 -21.63 13.82
CA VAL A 750 7.78 -20.46 13.74
C VAL A 750 8.48 -19.33 12.98
N ARG A 751 7.71 -18.40 12.43
CA ARG A 751 8.16 -17.14 11.84
C ARG A 751 7.12 -16.05 12.14
N GLU A 752 7.54 -14.93 12.70
CA GLU A 752 6.68 -13.74 12.80
C GLU A 752 6.59 -13.05 11.44
N PHE A 753 5.49 -12.37 11.14
CA PHE A 753 5.20 -11.88 9.79
C PHE A 753 6.31 -10.99 9.22
N GLY A 754 6.93 -11.42 8.11
CA GLY A 754 8.07 -10.76 7.46
C GLY A 754 9.46 -11.26 7.89
N GLU A 755 9.57 -12.04 8.97
CA GLU A 755 10.86 -12.44 9.56
C GLU A 755 11.49 -13.71 8.94
N ARG A 756 12.54 -14.23 9.60
CA ARG A 756 13.17 -15.53 9.33
C ARG A 756 12.53 -16.61 10.21
N TRP A 757 12.54 -17.85 9.72
CA TRP A 757 12.09 -19.01 10.49
C TRP A 757 13.06 -19.33 11.63
N ARG A 758 12.52 -19.55 12.84
CA ARG A 758 13.22 -19.98 14.06
C ARG A 758 12.62 -21.29 14.59
N ARG A 759 13.45 -22.19 15.14
CA ARG A 759 12.97 -23.39 15.86
C ARG A 759 12.22 -22.97 17.13
N VAL A 760 11.06 -23.57 17.38
CA VAL A 760 10.35 -23.46 18.66
C VAL A 760 10.77 -24.58 19.60
N THR A 761 10.62 -25.83 19.14
CA THR A 761 10.91 -27.04 19.92
C THR A 761 11.20 -28.21 18.99
N LEU A 762 11.83 -29.24 19.54
CA LEU A 762 11.72 -30.60 19.00
C LEU A 762 10.57 -31.34 19.70
N VAL A 763 10.09 -32.42 19.07
CA VAL A 763 9.07 -33.33 19.58
C VAL A 763 9.52 -34.76 19.26
N ASP A 764 9.19 -35.74 20.11
CA ASP A 764 9.63 -37.12 19.94
C ASP A 764 9.06 -37.78 18.66
N ALA A 765 9.66 -38.89 18.22
CA ALA A 765 9.20 -39.65 17.06
C ALA A 765 7.76 -40.16 17.23
N ASN A 766 6.99 -40.23 16.14
CA ASN A 766 5.58 -40.65 16.09
C ASN A 766 4.59 -39.73 16.87
N GLU A 767 5.02 -38.55 17.36
CA GLU A 767 4.09 -37.54 17.88
C GLU A 767 3.44 -36.73 16.75
N GLU A 768 2.13 -36.51 16.86
CA GLU A 768 1.29 -35.78 15.88
C GLU A 768 0.74 -34.45 16.42
N SER A 769 1.17 -34.01 17.62
CA SER A 769 0.73 -32.74 18.20
C SER A 769 1.75 -32.08 19.13
N ALA A 770 1.63 -30.76 19.29
CA ALA A 770 2.34 -30.01 20.32
C ALA A 770 1.45 -28.92 20.93
N LEU A 771 1.78 -28.51 22.15
CA LEU A 771 1.26 -27.29 22.78
C LEU A 771 2.44 -26.34 23.00
N LEU A 772 2.34 -25.14 22.44
CA LEU A 772 3.34 -24.09 22.57
C LEU A 772 2.78 -23.01 23.49
N THR A 773 3.58 -22.51 24.43
CA THR A 773 3.17 -21.56 25.48
C THR A 773 4.22 -20.46 25.66
N GLY A 774 3.82 -19.35 26.30
CA GLY A 774 4.71 -18.20 26.51
C GLY A 774 4.87 -17.32 25.25
N LEU A 775 3.88 -17.37 24.35
CA LEU A 775 3.82 -16.57 23.13
C LEU A 775 3.30 -15.15 23.41
N THR A 776 3.54 -14.23 22.48
CA THR A 776 3.18 -12.81 22.62
C THR A 776 1.71 -12.56 22.24
N PRO A 777 0.87 -12.01 23.14
CA PRO A 777 -0.51 -11.65 22.81
C PRO A 777 -0.61 -10.73 21.58
N GLY A 778 -1.54 -11.04 20.68
CA GLY A 778 -1.75 -10.30 19.43
C GLY A 778 -0.75 -10.59 18.31
N SER A 779 0.25 -11.45 18.50
CA SER A 779 1.23 -11.79 17.45
C SER A 779 0.57 -12.48 16.25
N VAL A 780 1.24 -12.36 15.10
CA VAL A 780 0.90 -13.09 13.86
C VAL A 780 2.08 -13.96 13.49
N GLU A 781 1.92 -15.27 13.69
CA GLU A 781 2.97 -16.27 13.65
C GLU A 781 2.64 -17.38 12.65
N ASP A 782 3.50 -17.58 11.65
CA ASP A 782 3.49 -18.74 10.77
C ASP A 782 4.18 -19.93 11.44
N TYR A 783 3.55 -21.09 11.42
CA TYR A 783 4.14 -22.35 11.90
C TYR A 783 4.36 -23.36 10.77
N ARG A 784 5.44 -24.15 10.84
CA ARG A 784 5.72 -25.32 9.97
C ARG A 784 6.45 -26.42 10.73
N VAL A 785 6.33 -27.67 10.28
CA VAL A 785 6.96 -28.83 10.93
C VAL A 785 7.82 -29.62 9.93
N PHE A 786 8.94 -30.18 10.40
CA PHE A 786 9.82 -31.10 9.68
C PHE A 786 10.00 -32.39 10.50
N ALA A 787 10.26 -33.52 9.85
CA ALA A 787 10.83 -34.70 10.51
C ALA A 787 12.37 -34.69 10.37
N TYR A 788 13.08 -35.34 11.29
CA TYR A 788 14.55 -35.47 11.22
C TYR A 788 15.03 -36.87 11.61
N ASN A 789 16.21 -37.25 11.12
CA ASN A 789 16.93 -38.46 11.57
C ASN A 789 18.46 -38.31 11.44
N ASP A 790 19.20 -39.40 11.64
CA ASP A 790 20.68 -39.43 11.56
C ASP A 790 21.28 -38.96 10.22
N THR A 791 20.49 -38.91 9.14
CA THR A 791 20.92 -38.44 7.80
C THR A 791 20.35 -37.09 7.37
N GLY A 792 19.60 -36.41 8.24
CA GLY A 792 19.17 -35.01 8.08
C GLY A 792 17.67 -34.77 8.23
N PHE A 793 17.23 -33.59 7.79
CA PHE A 793 15.82 -33.16 7.82
C PHE A 793 15.05 -33.55 6.55
N SER A 794 13.73 -33.65 6.69
CA SER A 794 12.77 -33.81 5.60
C SER A 794 12.51 -32.51 4.83
N GLY A 795 11.56 -32.54 3.88
CA GLY A 795 10.82 -31.33 3.50
C GLY A 795 9.83 -30.90 4.60
N SER A 796 9.39 -29.65 4.59
CA SER A 796 8.41 -29.17 5.57
C SER A 796 6.98 -29.64 5.27
N SER A 797 6.12 -29.56 6.27
CA SER A 797 4.66 -29.48 6.10
C SER A 797 4.25 -28.24 5.29
N ASN A 798 2.94 -28.12 5.02
CA ASN A 798 2.35 -26.80 4.78
C ASN A 798 2.63 -25.87 5.97
N SER A 799 2.67 -24.57 5.71
CA SER A 799 2.66 -23.58 6.80
C SER A 799 1.23 -23.35 7.30
N VAL A 800 1.07 -22.77 8.48
CA VAL A 800 -0.20 -22.25 8.99
C VAL A 800 0.03 -20.96 9.76
N THR A 801 -0.61 -19.87 9.32
CA THR A 801 -0.57 -18.57 9.99
C THR A 801 -1.57 -18.53 11.14
N VAL A 802 -1.14 -18.01 12.29
CA VAL A 802 -1.94 -17.91 13.51
C VAL A 802 -1.89 -16.48 14.02
N LYS A 803 -3.05 -15.87 14.25
CA LYS A 803 -3.15 -14.64 15.04
C LYS A 803 -3.56 -14.99 16.46
N LEU A 804 -2.75 -14.65 17.46
CA LEU A 804 -3.10 -14.84 18.86
C LEU A 804 -4.09 -13.75 19.34
N PRO A 805 -4.95 -14.06 20.33
CA PRO A 805 -5.74 -13.04 21.02
C PRO A 805 -4.84 -11.94 21.62
N GLY A 806 -5.33 -10.69 21.61
CA GLY A 806 -4.58 -9.52 22.10
C GLY A 806 -4.38 -9.46 23.62
N GLY A 807 -3.54 -8.52 24.07
CA GLY A 807 -3.30 -8.24 25.49
C GLY A 807 -4.54 -7.68 26.21
N ILE A 808 -4.61 -7.91 27.53
CA ILE A 808 -5.74 -7.45 28.36
C ILE A 808 -5.53 -5.97 28.73
N PRO A 809 -6.45 -5.06 28.37
CA PRO A 809 -6.36 -3.63 28.70
C PRO A 809 -6.75 -3.33 30.16
N PRO A 810 -6.39 -2.15 30.69
CA PRO A 810 -6.93 -1.64 31.95
C PRO A 810 -8.45 -1.42 31.88
N THR A 811 -9.12 -1.56 33.02
CA THR A 811 -10.59 -1.52 33.18
C THR A 811 -11.03 -0.30 33.99
N GLU A 812 -12.34 -0.02 34.03
CA GLU A 812 -12.91 1.15 34.74
C GLU A 812 -12.29 2.50 34.28
N LEU A 813 -12.09 2.70 32.97
CA LEU A 813 -11.77 4.05 32.48
C LEU A 813 -12.97 4.97 32.73
N THR A 814 -12.70 6.13 33.31
CA THR A 814 -13.68 7.18 33.60
C THR A 814 -13.10 8.54 33.21
N ALA A 815 -13.97 9.45 32.80
CA ALA A 815 -13.63 10.83 32.46
C ALA A 815 -14.55 11.78 33.25
N ALA A 816 -14.02 12.91 33.71
CA ALA A 816 -14.79 13.94 34.40
C ALA A 816 -14.30 15.35 34.06
N PRO A 817 -15.18 16.36 33.92
CA PRO A 817 -14.76 17.74 33.67
C PRO A 817 -13.90 18.28 34.81
N ALA A 818 -12.78 18.92 34.47
CA ALA A 818 -11.78 19.44 35.40
C ALA A 818 -11.62 20.97 35.30
N GLY A 819 -12.64 21.65 34.76
CA GLY A 819 -12.67 23.08 34.45
C GLY A 819 -12.98 23.32 32.96
N ASP A 820 -12.97 24.59 32.56
CA ASP A 820 -13.52 25.04 31.28
C ASP A 820 -12.87 24.37 30.06
N SER A 821 -11.57 24.07 30.14
CA SER A 821 -10.73 23.55 29.05
C SER A 821 -9.90 22.30 29.45
N ALA A 822 -10.42 21.49 30.39
CA ALA A 822 -9.69 20.33 30.93
C ALA A 822 -10.61 19.19 31.40
N ILE A 823 -10.12 17.95 31.32
CA ILE A 823 -10.78 16.72 31.75
C ILE A 823 -9.81 15.86 32.57
N GLU A 824 -10.27 15.29 33.68
CA GLU A 824 -9.53 14.33 34.50
C GLU A 824 -9.96 12.90 34.13
N LEU A 825 -9.03 12.08 33.66
CA LEU A 825 -9.22 10.66 33.39
C LEU A 825 -8.76 9.83 34.59
N LYS A 826 -9.41 8.71 34.88
CA LYS A 826 -8.98 7.71 35.89
C LYS A 826 -9.25 6.30 35.40
N TRP A 827 -8.38 5.35 35.71
CA TRP A 827 -8.54 3.94 35.33
C TRP A 827 -7.98 2.98 36.40
N SER A 828 -8.31 1.70 36.27
CA SER A 828 -7.86 0.62 37.16
C SER A 828 -7.08 -0.46 36.41
N GLY A 829 -6.16 -1.12 37.11
CA GLY A 829 -5.33 -2.18 36.57
C GLY A 829 -4.03 -1.67 35.94
N ARG A 830 -3.41 -2.55 35.16
CA ARG A 830 -2.18 -2.30 34.39
C ARG A 830 -2.28 -3.06 33.08
N TRP A 831 -1.59 -2.59 32.04
CA TRP A 831 -1.49 -3.37 30.81
C TRP A 831 -0.67 -4.64 31.02
N ALA A 832 -1.04 -5.73 30.36
CA ALA A 832 -0.37 -7.03 30.52
C ALA A 832 0.97 -7.15 29.77
N ASP A 833 1.14 -6.42 28.67
CA ASP A 833 2.29 -6.51 27.74
C ASP A 833 3.39 -5.44 27.99
N THR A 834 3.07 -4.33 28.66
CA THR A 834 4.03 -3.22 28.87
C THR A 834 5.05 -3.51 29.97
N SER A 835 6.18 -4.15 29.64
CA SER A 835 7.31 -4.36 30.56
C SER A 835 7.93 -3.07 31.11
N LEU A 836 7.83 -1.96 30.35
CA LEU A 836 8.32 -0.62 30.72
C LEU A 836 7.22 0.34 31.20
N GLY A 837 5.96 -0.08 31.18
CA GLY A 837 4.87 0.59 31.88
C GLY A 837 4.49 2.00 31.40
N LEU A 838 4.34 2.22 30.09
CA LEU A 838 3.73 3.44 29.52
C LEU A 838 2.43 3.10 28.74
N ILE A 839 1.52 4.06 28.66
CA ILE A 839 0.30 4.03 27.85
C ILE A 839 0.12 5.36 27.11
N VAL A 840 -0.48 5.30 25.93
CA VAL A 840 -0.95 6.48 25.19
C VAL A 840 -2.35 6.83 25.66
N VAL A 841 -2.64 8.11 25.88
CA VAL A 841 -4.01 8.62 25.97
C VAL A 841 -4.39 9.15 24.59
N GLN A 842 -5.36 8.49 23.95
CA GLN A 842 -6.03 9.04 22.77
C GLN A 842 -7.34 9.73 23.18
N GLY A 843 -7.72 10.76 22.44
CA GLY A 843 -9.03 11.39 22.57
C GLY A 843 -9.51 11.95 21.24
N ARG A 844 -10.82 12.20 21.16
CA ARG A 844 -11.48 12.84 20.02
C ARG A 844 -12.70 13.64 20.46
N ASN A 845 -13.12 14.61 19.66
CA ASN A 845 -14.39 15.33 19.79
C ASN A 845 -15.23 15.16 18.49
N PRO A 846 -16.42 15.78 18.35
CA PRO A 846 -17.23 15.67 17.13
C PRO A 846 -16.55 16.22 15.86
N GLU A 847 -15.53 17.04 16.02
CA GLU A 847 -14.80 17.76 14.96
C GLU A 847 -13.45 17.10 14.61
N SER A 848 -13.05 16.02 15.30
CA SER A 848 -11.72 15.42 15.20
C SER A 848 -11.72 13.89 15.13
N GLU A 849 -10.72 13.35 14.45
CA GLU A 849 -10.34 11.94 14.60
C GLU A 849 -9.66 11.66 15.96
N TRP A 850 -9.27 10.40 16.16
CA TRP A 850 -8.51 9.91 17.32
C TRP A 850 -7.06 10.42 17.34
N VAL A 851 -6.84 11.55 17.99
CA VAL A 851 -5.49 12.12 18.20
C VAL A 851 -4.81 11.56 19.45
N GLU A 852 -3.49 11.43 19.42
CA GLU A 852 -2.68 11.16 20.63
C GLU A 852 -2.51 12.47 21.42
N LEU A 853 -3.01 12.50 22.66
CA LEU A 853 -3.04 13.71 23.48
C LEU A 853 -1.88 13.77 24.48
N THR A 854 -1.47 12.62 25.01
CA THR A 854 -0.31 12.51 25.92
C THR A 854 0.09 11.04 26.12
N THR A 855 1.26 10.80 26.73
CA THR A 855 1.65 9.49 27.27
C THR A 855 1.78 9.55 28.78
N THR A 856 1.42 8.47 29.47
CA THR A 856 1.45 8.38 30.95
C THR A 856 1.79 6.95 31.39
N ARG A 857 1.90 6.69 32.70
CA ARG A 857 2.35 5.39 33.23
C ARG A 857 1.22 4.36 33.32
N ALA A 858 1.51 3.12 32.91
CA ALA A 858 0.59 1.99 32.82
C ALA A 858 0.23 1.32 34.18
N VAL A 859 0.14 2.11 35.26
CA VAL A 859 -0.30 1.68 36.59
C VAL A 859 -1.68 2.26 36.90
N ASN A 860 -2.33 1.87 38.00
CA ASN A 860 -3.48 2.60 38.55
C ASN A 860 -3.16 4.10 38.60
N GLY A 861 -3.92 4.93 37.90
CA GLY A 861 -3.54 6.32 37.68
C GLY A 861 -4.71 7.25 37.40
N SER A 862 -4.39 8.54 37.43
CA SER A 862 -5.20 9.58 36.79
C SER A 862 -4.34 10.40 35.84
N ALA A 863 -4.96 11.03 34.86
CA ALA A 863 -4.32 11.94 33.93
C ALA A 863 -5.21 13.15 33.68
N ARG A 864 -4.67 14.35 33.86
CA ARG A 864 -5.38 15.61 33.59
C ARG A 864 -5.06 16.11 32.19
N ILE A 865 -5.99 15.91 31.27
CA ILE A 865 -5.92 16.45 29.92
C ILE A 865 -6.34 17.92 29.97
N SER A 866 -5.59 18.80 29.33
CA SER A 866 -5.78 20.26 29.39
C SER A 866 -5.50 20.89 28.03
N GLY A 867 -6.08 22.06 27.76
CA GLY A 867 -6.03 22.71 26.43
C GLY A 867 -7.16 22.27 25.50
N LEU A 868 -8.19 21.63 26.05
CA LEU A 868 -9.37 21.19 25.32
C LEU A 868 -10.29 22.39 25.01
N MET A 869 -11.09 22.29 23.94
CA MET A 869 -12.14 23.27 23.62
C MET A 869 -13.18 23.35 24.74
N THR A 870 -13.90 24.48 24.85
CA THR A 870 -14.89 24.75 25.92
C THR A 870 -16.32 24.40 25.50
N ASP A 871 -17.13 23.88 26.42
CA ASP A 871 -18.50 23.38 26.16
C ASP A 871 -18.53 22.29 25.06
N THR A 872 -17.49 21.46 25.00
CA THR A 872 -17.23 20.46 23.94
C THR A 872 -17.12 19.04 24.53
N PRO A 873 -17.84 18.03 23.99
CA PRO A 873 -17.70 16.65 24.41
C PRO A 873 -16.42 16.03 23.84
N TYR A 874 -15.75 15.23 24.65
CA TYR A 874 -14.63 14.39 24.21
C TYR A 874 -14.87 12.95 24.64
N THR A 875 -14.52 11.99 23.78
CA THR A 875 -14.35 10.57 24.15
C THR A 875 -12.87 10.23 24.18
N PHE A 876 -12.44 9.49 25.20
CA PHE A 876 -11.05 9.07 25.44
C PHE A 876 -10.92 7.56 25.47
N ARG A 877 -9.76 7.06 25.06
CA ARG A 877 -9.34 5.67 25.25
C ARG A 877 -7.83 5.59 25.52
N LEU A 878 -7.42 4.55 26.24
CA LEU A 878 -6.01 4.26 26.52
C LEU A 878 -5.50 3.21 25.52
N ALA A 879 -4.23 3.29 25.11
CA ALA A 879 -3.58 2.30 24.25
C ALA A 879 -2.21 1.86 24.80
N SER A 880 -1.81 0.61 24.55
CA SER A 880 -0.45 0.14 24.85
C SER A 880 0.59 0.81 23.94
N THR A 881 1.80 1.04 24.46
CA THR A 881 2.96 1.54 23.70
C THR A 881 3.82 0.43 23.10
N VAL A 882 3.39 -0.85 23.17
CA VAL A 882 4.18 -2.01 22.75
C VAL A 882 3.37 -2.92 21.84
N GLY A 883 3.99 -3.41 20.76
CA GLY A 883 3.39 -4.37 19.81
C GLY A 883 2.82 -3.73 18.54
N ALA A 884 2.76 -4.51 17.45
CA ALA A 884 2.33 -4.06 16.13
C ALA A 884 0.81 -3.83 15.99
N THR A 885 0.00 -4.31 16.95
CA THR A 885 -1.42 -3.97 17.05
C THR A 885 -1.70 -3.36 18.42
N ARG A 886 -1.95 -2.04 18.44
CA ARG A 886 -2.35 -1.33 19.65
C ARG A 886 -3.73 -1.82 20.11
N ALA A 887 -3.76 -2.57 21.20
CA ALA A 887 -5.01 -2.83 21.92
C ALA A 887 -5.46 -1.55 22.63
N PHE A 888 -6.77 -1.40 22.83
CA PHE A 888 -7.40 -0.23 23.46
C PHE A 888 -8.16 -0.60 24.74
N SER A 889 -8.30 0.33 25.67
CA SER A 889 -9.27 0.23 26.78
C SER A 889 -10.70 0.40 26.26
N GLY A 890 -11.69 0.16 27.14
CA GLY A 890 -13.01 0.75 26.95
C GLY A 890 -12.94 2.28 26.87
N GLU A 891 -13.90 2.88 26.20
CA GLU A 891 -13.96 4.33 25.97
C GLU A 891 -14.68 5.04 27.14
N ALA A 892 -14.34 6.30 27.40
CA ALA A 892 -15.00 7.12 28.42
C ALA A 892 -15.12 8.57 27.95
N SER A 893 -16.27 9.19 28.19
CA SER A 893 -16.60 10.51 27.65
C SER A 893 -16.91 11.55 28.72
N ALA A 894 -16.54 12.80 28.46
CA ALA A 894 -16.85 13.95 29.31
C ALA A 894 -16.89 15.24 28.49
N THR A 895 -17.72 16.19 28.92
CA THR A 895 -17.91 17.49 28.26
C THR A 895 -17.32 18.61 29.08
N THR A 896 -16.42 19.38 28.46
CA THR A 896 -15.74 20.54 29.06
C THR A 896 -16.69 21.71 29.32
N GLY A 897 -16.18 22.82 29.86
CA GLY A 897 -16.97 24.03 30.12
C GLY A 897 -17.45 24.15 31.56
N ALA A 898 -17.67 25.39 32.01
CA ALA A 898 -18.08 25.73 33.37
C ALA A 898 -19.47 25.16 33.73
N PHE A 899 -19.67 24.83 35.00
CA PHE A 899 -21.00 24.55 35.55
C PHE A 899 -21.83 25.84 35.66
N ARG A 900 -23.16 25.73 35.52
CA ARG A 900 -24.09 26.87 35.54
C ARG A 900 -25.21 26.66 36.56
N ASP A 901 -25.57 27.71 37.29
CA ASP A 901 -26.64 27.68 38.31
C ASP A 901 -28.08 27.59 37.71
N ALA A 902 -28.22 27.60 36.38
CA ALA A 902 -29.50 27.54 35.67
C ALA A 902 -29.34 27.06 34.22
N CYS A 903 -30.33 26.33 33.71
CA CYS A 903 -30.38 25.82 32.34
C CYS A 903 -30.48 26.93 31.28
N ARG A 904 -29.83 26.72 30.13
CA ARG A 904 -29.90 27.58 28.94
C ARG A 904 -31.14 27.26 28.09
N ASP A 905 -31.88 28.30 27.73
CA ASP A 905 -32.97 28.23 26.75
C ASP A 905 -32.45 28.46 25.31
N GLY A 906 -33.04 27.78 24.33
CA GLY A 906 -32.73 27.88 22.91
C GLY A 906 -32.27 26.56 22.27
N ALA A 907 -32.47 26.43 20.95
CA ALA A 907 -32.45 25.18 20.17
C ALA A 907 -31.35 24.13 20.48
N ARG A 908 -30.14 24.52 20.91
CA ARG A 908 -29.04 23.59 21.23
C ARG A 908 -29.12 22.95 22.62
N TYR A 909 -30.08 23.38 23.44
CA TYR A 909 -30.22 23.03 24.84
C TYR A 909 -31.68 22.66 25.11
N LEU A 910 -31.90 21.62 25.92
CA LEU A 910 -33.22 21.21 26.36
C LEU A 910 -33.25 21.14 27.88
N CYS A 911 -34.13 21.94 28.48
CA CYS A 911 -34.33 21.97 29.92
C CYS A 911 -35.40 20.97 30.34
N LEU A 912 -35.11 20.17 31.38
CA LEU A 912 -36.01 19.19 31.99
C LEU A 912 -36.02 19.34 33.53
N GLY A 913 -37.08 18.88 34.19
CA GLY A 913 -37.23 18.86 35.66
C GLY A 913 -37.27 20.24 36.31
N ASP A 914 -38.28 21.05 35.99
CA ASP A 914 -38.45 22.47 36.35
C ASP A 914 -37.20 23.32 35.99
N GLY A 915 -36.52 22.93 34.91
CA GLY A 915 -35.29 23.59 34.42
C GLY A 915 -34.01 23.26 35.21
N ARG A 916 -34.00 22.17 35.99
CA ARG A 916 -32.83 21.66 36.72
C ARG A 916 -31.82 20.95 35.83
N PHE A 917 -32.28 20.22 34.82
CA PHE A 917 -31.42 19.41 33.97
C PHE A 917 -31.28 20.08 32.61
N GLU A 918 -30.07 20.56 32.29
CA GLU A 918 -29.72 21.01 30.95
C GLU A 918 -29.22 19.82 30.13
N VAL A 919 -29.82 19.57 28.97
CA VAL A 919 -29.42 18.52 28.03
C VAL A 919 -28.91 19.16 26.75
N GLN A 920 -27.70 18.78 26.31
CA GLN A 920 -27.09 19.19 25.05
C GLN A 920 -26.66 17.95 24.28
N VAL A 921 -26.87 17.95 22.96
CA VAL A 921 -26.44 16.86 22.08
C VAL A 921 -25.52 17.40 20.99
N HIS A 922 -24.39 16.74 20.77
CA HIS A 922 -23.55 16.91 19.58
C HIS A 922 -23.59 15.62 18.76
N TRP A 923 -23.57 15.73 17.43
CA TRP A 923 -23.47 14.59 16.52
C TRP A 923 -22.30 14.79 15.56
N SER A 924 -21.77 13.69 15.03
CA SER A 924 -20.73 13.65 14.00
C SER A 924 -21.02 12.51 13.02
N ASN A 925 -20.85 12.77 11.73
CA ASN A 925 -21.07 11.80 10.68
C ASN A 925 -19.72 11.13 10.32
N PRO A 926 -19.48 9.87 10.75
CA PRO A 926 -18.17 9.22 10.60
C PRO A 926 -17.80 8.95 9.14
N ASP A 927 -18.80 8.84 8.25
CA ASP A 927 -18.63 8.51 6.85
C ASP A 927 -18.48 9.78 5.98
N VAL A 928 -18.38 10.98 6.60
CA VAL A 928 -18.25 12.28 5.92
C VAL A 928 -17.32 13.23 6.68
N ALA A 929 -16.13 13.48 6.12
CA ALA A 929 -15.16 14.41 6.71
C ALA A 929 -15.72 15.84 6.89
N GLY A 930 -15.80 16.29 8.14
CA GLY A 930 -16.25 17.65 8.51
C GLY A 930 -17.76 17.83 8.67
N ASP A 931 -18.57 16.79 8.55
CA ASP A 931 -20.03 16.87 8.77
C ASP A 931 -20.37 16.53 10.24
N HIS A 932 -20.56 17.57 11.05
CA HIS A 932 -20.86 17.48 12.47
C HIS A 932 -21.71 18.67 12.94
N GLY A 933 -22.38 18.53 14.07
CA GLY A 933 -23.25 19.59 14.56
C GLY A 933 -23.81 19.41 15.96
N PHE A 934 -24.75 20.29 16.29
CA PHE A 934 -25.57 20.21 17.50
C PHE A 934 -26.91 19.58 17.14
N GLY A 935 -27.37 18.63 17.95
CA GLY A 935 -28.77 18.20 17.91
C GLY A 935 -29.67 19.33 18.38
N THR A 936 -30.80 19.53 17.71
CA THR A 936 -31.81 20.50 18.16
C THR A 936 -32.78 19.84 19.12
N GLY A 937 -32.85 20.35 20.34
CA GLY A 937 -33.75 19.89 21.39
C GLY A 937 -35.20 20.33 21.16
N VAL A 938 -36.13 19.42 21.40
CA VAL A 938 -37.58 19.67 21.31
C VAL A 938 -38.24 19.19 22.62
N PRO A 939 -38.86 20.10 23.40
CA PRO A 939 -39.57 19.75 24.62
C PRO A 939 -40.89 19.03 24.33
N ILE A 940 -41.36 18.24 25.29
CA ILE A 940 -42.63 17.52 25.21
C ILE A 940 -43.68 18.28 26.03
N ASP A 941 -44.68 18.87 25.36
CA ASP A 941 -45.73 19.75 25.93
C ASP A 941 -46.50 19.19 27.16
N PHE A 942 -46.38 17.89 27.45
CA PHE A 942 -47.04 17.18 28.53
C PHE A 942 -46.09 16.33 29.41
N SER A 943 -44.78 16.46 29.22
CA SER A 943 -43.76 15.82 30.04
C SER A 943 -42.50 16.69 30.12
N ASP A 944 -42.22 17.17 31.32
CA ASP A 944 -40.97 17.86 31.69
C ASP A 944 -39.90 16.86 32.19
N GLU A 945 -40.22 15.56 32.21
CA GLU A 945 -39.28 14.48 32.48
C GLU A 945 -38.60 13.97 31.19
N SER A 946 -39.17 14.24 30.00
CA SER A 946 -38.79 13.63 28.72
C SER A 946 -38.60 14.65 27.59
N GLY A 947 -37.74 14.34 26.62
CA GLY A 947 -37.37 15.25 25.53
C GLY A 947 -36.89 14.55 24.27
N LEU A 948 -37.00 15.22 23.12
CA LEU A 948 -36.57 14.73 21.80
C LEU A 948 -35.39 15.54 21.25
N PHE A 949 -34.58 14.94 20.39
CA PHE A 949 -33.60 15.64 19.56
C PHE A 949 -33.66 15.16 18.09
N TRP A 950 -33.51 16.11 17.17
CA TRP A 950 -33.26 15.85 15.75
C TRP A 950 -31.90 16.44 15.35
N PHE A 951 -31.22 15.79 14.40
CA PHE A 951 -29.87 16.21 13.96
C PHE A 951 -29.92 17.01 12.65
N PHE A 952 -30.71 16.53 11.68
CA PHE A 952 -30.74 17.07 10.31
C PHE A 952 -31.99 17.90 10.00
N GLU A 953 -33.19 17.40 10.34
CA GLU A 953 -34.46 18.09 10.04
C GLU A 953 -35.55 17.85 11.11
N PRO A 954 -36.51 18.78 11.32
CA PRO A 954 -37.45 18.71 12.44
C PRO A 954 -38.45 17.53 12.42
N ASP A 955 -38.81 17.04 11.23
CA ASP A 955 -39.75 15.91 11.09
C ASP A 955 -39.07 14.55 11.36
N ASN A 956 -37.73 14.52 11.46
CA ASN A 956 -36.91 13.33 11.60
C ASN A 956 -36.16 13.29 12.94
N VAL A 957 -36.78 12.68 13.95
CA VAL A 957 -36.21 12.49 15.29
C VAL A 957 -35.15 11.38 15.27
N GLU A 958 -34.00 11.66 15.89
CA GLU A 958 -32.83 10.77 15.93
C GLU A 958 -32.50 10.27 17.35
N LEU A 959 -33.01 10.95 18.38
CA LEU A 959 -32.79 10.61 19.78
C LEU A 959 -34.00 11.01 20.63
N ILE A 960 -34.34 10.17 21.61
CA ILE A 960 -35.27 10.50 22.70
C ILE A 960 -34.61 10.21 24.05
N LEU A 961 -34.78 11.09 25.03
CA LEU A 961 -34.18 11.02 26.36
C LEU A 961 -35.20 11.34 27.46
N LYS A 962 -34.99 10.81 28.66
CA LYS A 962 -35.70 11.21 29.89
C LYS A 962 -34.79 11.24 31.11
N VAL A 963 -35.13 12.09 32.08
CA VAL A 963 -34.49 12.21 33.39
C VAL A 963 -35.55 12.02 34.47
N LEU A 964 -35.39 11.02 35.34
CA LEU A 964 -36.41 10.60 36.31
C LEU A 964 -35.91 10.74 37.76
N ASP A 965 -36.81 11.12 38.68
CA ASP A 965 -36.53 11.13 40.12
C ASP A 965 -36.56 9.70 40.70
N GLY A 966 -35.40 9.05 40.65
CA GLY A 966 -35.14 7.78 41.32
C GLY A 966 -34.67 7.92 42.78
N GLN A 967 -34.67 9.13 43.36
CA GLN A 967 -34.04 9.36 44.67
C GLN A 967 -34.70 8.56 45.79
N ALA A 968 -36.01 8.37 45.72
CA ALA A 968 -36.77 7.54 46.66
C ALA A 968 -36.40 6.04 46.61
N ILE A 969 -35.72 5.58 45.54
CA ILE A 969 -35.39 4.18 45.29
C ILE A 969 -33.91 3.90 45.59
N ASN A 970 -32.99 4.74 45.07
CA ASN A 970 -31.54 4.53 45.25
C ASN A 970 -30.73 5.80 45.58
N GLY A 971 -31.38 6.95 45.79
CA GLY A 971 -30.71 8.22 46.13
C GLY A 971 -30.19 9.05 44.94
N ASN A 972 -30.45 8.62 43.69
CA ASN A 972 -29.98 9.31 42.48
C ASN A 972 -31.14 9.66 41.54
N PHE A 973 -30.96 10.70 40.72
CA PHE A 973 -31.71 10.84 39.47
C PHE A 973 -31.18 9.84 38.44
N TRP A 974 -32.07 9.40 37.55
CA TRP A 974 -31.79 8.40 36.53
C TRP A 974 -31.89 9.03 35.14
N VAL A 975 -30.93 8.76 34.26
CA VAL A 975 -30.98 9.16 32.84
C VAL A 975 -31.24 7.92 31.97
N PHE A 976 -32.13 8.04 31.00
CA PHE A 976 -32.36 7.02 29.97
C PHE A 976 -32.42 7.71 28.61
N PHE A 977 -31.85 7.10 27.57
CA PHE A 977 -32.11 7.50 26.19
C PHE A 977 -32.19 6.31 25.25
N GLY A 978 -32.95 6.46 24.16
CA GLY A 978 -33.08 5.49 23.08
C GLY A 978 -32.56 6.07 21.77
N ALA A 979 -31.64 5.38 21.11
CA ALA A 979 -31.17 5.72 19.78
C ALA A 979 -32.26 5.47 18.73
N LEU A 980 -32.38 6.36 17.74
CA LEU A 980 -33.22 6.20 16.54
C LEU A 980 -32.41 6.43 15.25
N SER A 981 -31.08 6.39 15.39
CA SER A 981 -30.05 6.74 14.41
C SER A 981 -28.84 5.83 14.61
N ASP A 982 -28.10 5.57 13.53
CA ASP A 982 -26.77 4.96 13.51
C ASP A 982 -25.63 6.00 13.48
N VAL A 983 -25.97 7.29 13.46
CA VAL A 983 -25.07 8.44 13.58
C VAL A 983 -24.35 8.42 14.95
N GLU A 984 -23.08 8.84 14.98
CA GLU A 984 -22.34 8.99 16.22
C GLU A 984 -22.75 10.28 16.95
N TYR A 985 -23.03 10.20 18.25
CA TYR A 985 -23.43 11.37 19.03
C TYR A 985 -23.06 11.30 20.52
N TRP A 986 -22.97 12.47 21.14
CA TRP A 986 -22.68 12.69 22.55
C TRP A 986 -23.85 13.40 23.21
N VAL A 987 -24.37 12.82 24.29
CA VAL A 987 -25.46 13.39 25.10
C VAL A 987 -24.89 13.88 26.42
N SER A 988 -24.90 15.20 26.63
CA SER A 988 -24.44 15.83 27.87
C SER A 988 -25.63 16.25 28.70
N VAL A 989 -25.70 15.81 29.96
CA VAL A 989 -26.75 16.18 30.92
C VAL A 989 -26.09 16.85 32.13
N GLU A 990 -26.54 18.05 32.50
CA GLU A 990 -26.03 18.81 33.65
C GLU A 990 -27.14 19.08 34.67
N ASP A 991 -26.92 18.66 35.92
CA ASP A 991 -27.73 19.05 37.06
C ASP A 991 -27.24 20.42 37.57
N THR A 992 -27.96 21.48 37.17
CA THR A 992 -27.61 22.87 37.45
C THR A 992 -27.81 23.24 38.93
N GLN A 993 -28.41 22.37 39.74
CA GLN A 993 -28.55 22.55 41.20
C GLN A 993 -27.44 21.82 41.97
N ALA A 994 -26.96 20.68 41.46
CA ALA A 994 -25.90 19.91 42.09
C ALA A 994 -24.48 20.29 41.62
N GLY A 995 -24.34 20.95 40.47
CA GLY A 995 -23.03 21.20 39.84
C GLY A 995 -22.38 19.89 39.37
N GLN A 996 -23.19 18.99 38.80
CA GLN A 996 -22.77 17.68 38.31
C GLN A 996 -23.13 17.54 36.83
N ARG A 997 -22.24 16.97 36.01
CA ARG A 997 -22.47 16.74 34.57
C ARG A 997 -22.10 15.30 34.22
N ARG A 998 -22.94 14.67 33.39
CA ARG A 998 -22.70 13.37 32.76
C ARG A 998 -22.62 13.56 31.26
N THR A 999 -21.73 12.80 30.63
CA THR A 999 -21.65 12.71 29.17
C THR A 999 -21.76 11.25 28.78
N TYR A 1000 -22.76 10.94 27.98
CA TYR A 1000 -22.97 9.65 27.35
C TYR A 1000 -22.56 9.76 25.89
N HIS A 1001 -22.13 8.65 25.31
CA HIS A 1001 -21.63 8.60 23.93
C HIS A 1001 -22.22 7.37 23.26
N ASN A 1002 -22.78 7.58 22.07
CA ASN A 1002 -23.26 6.56 21.15
C ASN A 1002 -22.22 6.45 20.01
N PRO A 1003 -21.42 5.37 19.96
CA PRO A 1003 -20.47 5.13 18.88
C PRO A 1003 -21.15 5.07 17.51
N PRO A 1004 -20.40 5.21 16.40
CA PRO A 1004 -20.99 5.10 15.07
C PRO A 1004 -21.54 3.67 14.88
N LYS A 1005 -22.72 3.58 14.27
CA LYS A 1005 -23.41 2.32 13.96
C LYS A 1005 -23.85 1.52 15.21
N GLU A 1006 -23.84 2.16 16.39
CA GLU A 1006 -24.54 1.69 17.59
C GLU A 1006 -25.98 2.23 17.61
N ILE A 1007 -26.93 1.36 17.96
CA ILE A 1007 -28.38 1.64 17.96
C ILE A 1007 -29.05 1.20 19.28
N CYS A 1008 -28.26 0.84 20.29
CA CYS A 1008 -28.76 0.57 21.63
C CYS A 1008 -28.88 1.84 22.48
N GLY A 1009 -30.04 1.99 23.14
CA GLY A 1009 -30.21 2.98 24.19
C GLY A 1009 -29.36 2.69 25.43
N GLN A 1010 -29.12 3.71 26.26
CA GLN A 1010 -28.41 3.58 27.53
C GLN A 1010 -29.29 3.98 28.71
N SER A 1011 -28.99 3.41 29.89
CA SER A 1011 -29.57 3.79 31.17
C SER A 1011 -28.49 3.98 32.23
N ASP A 1012 -28.53 5.12 32.92
CA ASP A 1012 -27.70 5.42 34.08
C ASP A 1012 -28.61 5.72 35.27
N ILE A 1013 -28.93 4.68 36.04
CA ILE A 1013 -29.70 4.79 37.30
C ILE A 1013 -28.86 5.35 38.47
N LEU A 1014 -27.63 5.81 38.21
CA LEU A 1014 -26.70 6.37 39.19
C LEU A 1014 -26.23 7.79 38.77
N ALA A 1015 -26.95 8.46 37.84
CA ALA A 1015 -26.47 9.64 37.14
C ALA A 1015 -26.11 10.80 38.07
N PHE A 1016 -27.03 11.25 38.94
CA PHE A 1016 -26.82 12.40 39.81
C PHE A 1016 -27.21 12.09 41.27
N SER A 1017 -26.24 12.11 42.18
CA SER A 1017 -26.46 11.77 43.61
C SER A 1017 -26.95 12.99 44.39
N ALA A 1018 -27.87 12.76 45.34
CA ALA A 1018 -28.46 13.82 46.17
C ALA A 1018 -27.49 14.47 47.18
N GLY A 1019 -26.25 13.97 47.33
CA GLY A 1019 -25.43 14.20 48.52
C GLY A 1019 -23.98 14.64 48.31
N ASP A 1020 -23.36 14.36 47.14
CA ASP A 1020 -21.92 14.54 46.98
C ASP A 1020 -21.56 15.91 46.37
N SER A 1021 -21.29 16.87 47.25
CA SER A 1021 -20.57 18.10 46.91
C SER A 1021 -19.09 17.82 46.64
N ALA A 1022 -18.80 17.39 45.41
CA ALA A 1022 -17.47 17.10 44.84
C ALA A 1022 -16.73 15.85 45.36
N VAL A 1023 -15.77 15.38 44.55
CA VAL A 1023 -14.88 14.22 44.77
C VAL A 1023 -15.54 12.83 44.60
N GLY A 1024 -16.30 12.70 43.51
CA GLY A 1024 -16.41 11.57 42.59
C GLY A 1024 -16.19 10.11 43.02
N LEU A 1025 -17.18 9.28 42.71
CA LEU A 1025 -17.05 7.87 42.34
C LEU A 1025 -18.06 7.56 41.22
N ALA A 1026 -17.58 7.14 40.05
CA ALA A 1026 -18.41 6.59 38.98
C ALA A 1026 -17.93 5.15 38.70
N SER A 1027 -18.67 4.16 39.18
CA SER A 1027 -18.43 2.73 38.92
C SER A 1027 -19.10 2.29 37.63
N ALA A 1028 -18.55 1.32 36.91
CA ALA A 1028 -19.09 0.87 35.63
C ALA A 1028 -20.57 0.49 35.64
N ALA A 1029 -21.32 1.02 34.65
CA ALA A 1029 -22.49 0.39 34.10
C ALA A 1029 -22.03 -0.43 32.88
N GLY A 1030 -21.95 -1.76 33.03
CA GLY A 1030 -21.30 -2.62 32.04
C GLY A 1030 -22.15 -2.91 30.81
N SER A 1031 -21.75 -2.38 29.64
CA SER A 1031 -22.31 -2.75 28.35
C SER A 1031 -21.90 -4.18 27.95
N ARG A 1032 -22.82 -5.14 28.05
CA ARG A 1032 -22.74 -6.41 27.31
C ARG A 1032 -23.29 -6.23 25.90
N GLY A 1033 -22.58 -5.43 25.09
CA GLY A 1033 -22.76 -5.48 23.65
C GLY A 1033 -22.42 -6.89 23.15
N ALA A 1034 -23.36 -7.54 22.48
CA ALA A 1034 -23.04 -8.68 21.64
C ALA A 1034 -22.23 -8.19 20.43
N PRO A 1035 -21.36 -9.00 19.81
CA PRO A 1035 -20.66 -8.59 18.59
C PRO A 1035 -21.70 -8.22 17.52
N GLY A 1036 -21.62 -6.98 17.02
CA GLY A 1036 -22.50 -6.47 15.98
C GLY A 1036 -22.48 -7.36 14.73
N ILE A 1037 -23.65 -7.53 14.11
CA ILE A 1037 -23.74 -8.24 12.84
C ILE A 1037 -23.07 -7.39 11.76
N ASP A 1038 -22.34 -8.04 10.87
CA ASP A 1038 -21.60 -7.41 9.77
C ASP A 1038 -22.55 -6.64 8.82
N LEU A 1039 -22.43 -5.31 8.81
CA LEU A 1039 -23.22 -4.38 8.01
C LEU A 1039 -22.49 -3.91 6.74
N VAL A 1040 -21.56 -4.69 6.18
CA VAL A 1040 -20.90 -4.45 4.86
C VAL A 1040 -21.88 -4.59 3.66
N LYS A 1041 -23.17 -4.25 3.86
CA LYS A 1041 -24.22 -4.16 2.83
C LYS A 1041 -25.15 -2.96 3.00
N MET A 1042 -24.63 -1.79 3.37
CA MET A 1042 -25.22 -0.52 2.92
C MET A 1042 -24.16 0.56 2.74
N ASN A 1043 -23.93 0.95 1.48
CA ASN A 1043 -23.14 2.13 1.13
C ASN A 1043 -24.11 3.29 0.88
N VAL A 1044 -24.55 3.94 1.97
CA VAL A 1044 -25.51 5.06 1.92
C VAL A 1044 -24.71 6.37 1.88
N ALA A 1045 -24.12 6.66 0.72
CA ALA A 1045 -23.51 7.96 0.47
C ALA A 1045 -24.54 9.09 0.65
N TRP A 1046 -24.13 10.16 1.32
CA TRP A 1046 -24.82 11.47 1.46
C TRP A 1046 -26.32 11.47 1.10
N LEU A 1047 -27.19 11.41 2.12
CA LEU A 1047 -28.61 11.72 1.96
C LEU A 1047 -28.87 13.23 2.11
N PRO A 1048 -29.03 14.01 1.03
CA PRO A 1048 -29.75 15.28 1.14
C PRO A 1048 -31.20 14.95 1.50
N ALA A 1049 -31.61 15.23 2.74
CA ALA A 1049 -32.93 14.87 3.27
C ALA A 1049 -34.12 15.37 2.42
N THR A 1050 -33.89 16.38 1.56
CA THR A 1050 -34.79 16.82 0.49
C THR A 1050 -35.17 15.76 -0.56
N GLY A 1051 -34.60 14.55 -0.51
CA GLY A 1051 -34.78 13.49 -1.50
C GLY A 1051 -35.89 12.46 -1.22
N ILE A 1052 -36.40 12.34 0.02
CA ILE A 1052 -37.43 11.34 0.35
C ILE A 1052 -38.82 11.91 0.01
N GLU A 1053 -39.16 11.97 -1.28
CA GLU A 1053 -40.49 12.38 -1.73
C GLU A 1053 -41.58 11.40 -1.27
N ARG A 1054 -42.71 11.95 -0.81
CA ARG A 1054 -43.90 11.14 -0.48
C ARG A 1054 -44.48 10.52 -1.76
N SER A 1055 -44.32 9.21 -1.95
CA SER A 1055 -44.95 8.52 -3.08
C SER A 1055 -46.48 8.66 -3.04
N GLU A 1056 -47.12 9.10 -4.12
CA GLU A 1056 -48.59 9.19 -4.25
C GLU A 1056 -49.28 7.81 -4.42
N GLU A 1057 -48.75 6.76 -3.80
CA GLU A 1057 -49.36 5.42 -3.78
C GLU A 1057 -50.48 5.32 -2.74
N ALA A 1058 -51.22 4.20 -2.77
CA ALA A 1058 -52.45 4.04 -2.01
C ALA A 1058 -52.25 4.17 -0.49
N ALA A 1059 -52.98 5.11 0.12
CA ALA A 1059 -53.12 5.18 1.57
C ALA A 1059 -53.75 3.88 2.09
N GLY A 1060 -53.18 3.31 3.16
CA GLY A 1060 -53.67 2.08 3.78
C GLY A 1060 -54.93 2.27 4.61
N GLU A 1061 -55.54 1.16 5.02
CA GLU A 1061 -56.80 1.15 5.80
C GLU A 1061 -56.57 1.29 7.32
N CYS A 1062 -55.39 1.74 7.77
CA CYS A 1062 -55.10 1.92 9.20
C CYS A 1062 -55.90 3.11 9.79
N GLU A 1063 -56.82 2.82 10.73
CA GLU A 1063 -57.50 3.82 11.56
C GLU A 1063 -56.75 3.99 12.91
N PRO A 1064 -56.20 5.18 13.23
CA PRO A 1064 -55.40 5.37 14.44
C PRO A 1064 -56.24 5.31 15.72
N GLY A 1065 -55.76 4.56 16.71
CA GLY A 1065 -56.46 4.26 17.97
C GLY A 1065 -55.66 4.61 19.23
N GLN A 1066 -56.19 4.23 20.40
CA GLN A 1066 -55.45 4.40 21.67
C GLN A 1066 -54.29 3.42 21.84
N GLU A 1067 -54.34 2.28 21.15
CA GLU A 1067 -53.41 1.13 21.28
C GLU A 1067 -52.85 0.69 19.91
N LEU A 1068 -53.16 1.44 18.85
CA LEU A 1068 -52.80 1.18 17.44
C LEU A 1068 -52.30 2.49 16.81
N LEU A 1069 -51.04 2.52 16.38
CA LEU A 1069 -50.41 3.64 15.70
C LEU A 1069 -50.47 3.44 14.18
N CYS A 1070 -50.69 4.50 13.42
CA CYS A 1070 -50.66 4.49 11.95
C CYS A 1070 -49.56 5.44 11.43
N LEU A 1071 -48.69 4.94 10.55
CA LEU A 1071 -47.55 5.67 9.98
C LEU A 1071 -47.54 5.59 8.44
N LEU A 1072 -46.76 6.49 7.83
CA LEU A 1072 -46.49 6.58 6.39
C LEU A 1072 -47.80 6.62 5.57
N ALA A 1073 -48.58 7.69 5.77
CA ALA A 1073 -49.90 7.90 5.16
C ALA A 1073 -50.91 6.75 5.41
N ASN A 1074 -50.97 6.28 6.66
CA ASN A 1074 -51.81 5.17 7.13
C ASN A 1074 -51.51 3.80 6.48
N ARG A 1075 -50.37 3.66 5.79
CA ARG A 1075 -49.94 2.37 5.22
C ARG A 1075 -49.55 1.37 6.31
N PHE A 1076 -48.76 1.79 7.28
CA PHE A 1076 -48.22 0.90 8.31
C PHE A 1076 -49.01 1.02 9.60
N SER A 1077 -49.52 -0.10 10.10
CA SER A 1077 -50.06 -0.23 11.45
C SER A 1077 -48.96 -0.74 12.40
N VAL A 1078 -48.90 -0.16 13.60
CA VAL A 1078 -48.00 -0.62 14.67
C VAL A 1078 -48.79 -0.89 15.95
N GLU A 1079 -48.68 -2.11 16.45
CA GLU A 1079 -49.14 -2.52 17.77
C GLU A 1079 -47.95 -2.85 18.67
N VAL A 1080 -48.06 -2.55 19.97
CA VAL A 1080 -47.05 -2.91 20.97
C VAL A 1080 -47.73 -3.57 22.16
N ALA A 1081 -47.25 -4.74 22.56
CA ALA A 1081 -47.66 -5.47 23.75
C ALA A 1081 -46.48 -5.64 24.71
N PHE A 1082 -46.64 -5.30 25.99
CA PHE A 1082 -45.57 -5.32 26.99
C PHE A 1082 -45.96 -6.13 28.24
N VAL A 1083 -44.96 -6.67 28.93
CA VAL A 1083 -45.12 -7.39 30.20
C VAL A 1083 -44.95 -6.42 31.36
N ASP A 1084 -45.96 -6.26 32.22
CA ASP A 1084 -45.84 -5.44 33.42
C ASP A 1084 -45.07 -6.20 34.52
N PRO A 1085 -43.85 -5.78 34.90
CA PRO A 1085 -43.06 -6.49 35.90
C PRO A 1085 -43.60 -6.36 37.33
N ASN A 1086 -44.64 -5.55 37.55
CA ASN A 1086 -45.23 -5.25 38.86
C ASN A 1086 -46.49 -6.07 39.18
N LEU A 1087 -46.91 -6.98 38.30
CA LEU A 1087 -48.07 -7.86 38.48
C LEU A 1087 -47.65 -9.31 38.74
N GLU A 1088 -48.40 -10.02 39.60
CA GLU A 1088 -48.27 -11.47 39.80
C GLU A 1088 -49.55 -12.23 39.41
N PRO A 1089 -49.47 -13.31 38.62
CA PRO A 1089 -48.29 -13.73 37.85
C PRO A 1089 -47.99 -12.74 36.69
N PRO A 1090 -46.72 -12.56 36.29
CA PRO A 1090 -46.31 -11.58 35.28
C PRO A 1090 -46.57 -12.04 33.83
N ASP A 1091 -47.58 -12.87 33.59
CA ASP A 1091 -47.79 -13.55 32.29
C ASP A 1091 -48.83 -12.86 31.37
N ASP A 1092 -49.63 -11.92 31.89
CA ASP A 1092 -50.65 -11.19 31.11
C ASP A 1092 -50.03 -9.96 30.39
N ALA A 1093 -49.74 -10.11 29.10
CA ALA A 1093 -49.26 -9.02 28.25
C ALA A 1093 -50.30 -7.89 28.08
N LYS A 1094 -49.94 -6.67 28.44
CA LYS A 1094 -50.74 -5.45 28.25
C LYS A 1094 -50.49 -4.82 26.90
N ARG A 1095 -51.46 -4.07 26.36
CA ARG A 1095 -51.21 -3.16 25.24
C ARG A 1095 -50.58 -1.86 25.72
N ALA A 1096 -49.50 -1.44 25.06
CA ALA A 1096 -49.00 -0.08 25.20
C ALA A 1096 -49.98 0.91 24.53
N ARG A 1097 -49.85 2.19 24.88
CA ARG A 1097 -50.75 3.24 24.38
C ARG A 1097 -50.00 4.27 23.56
N VAL A 1098 -50.61 4.70 22.47
CA VAL A 1098 -50.06 5.74 21.60
C VAL A 1098 -50.04 7.08 22.36
N ALA A 1099 -49.04 7.92 22.08
CA ALA A 1099 -48.99 9.33 22.49
C ALA A 1099 -49.28 10.24 21.27
N PRO A 1100 -50.56 10.51 20.89
CA PRO A 1100 -50.91 11.07 19.59
C PRO A 1100 -50.57 12.56 19.43
N SER A 1101 -50.12 13.20 20.51
CA SER A 1101 -49.56 14.55 20.53
C SER A 1101 -48.10 14.61 20.04
N LEU A 1102 -47.40 13.48 19.92
CA LEU A 1102 -46.02 13.40 19.42
C LEU A 1102 -45.88 12.66 18.08
N THR A 1103 -46.95 12.04 17.58
CA THR A 1103 -46.91 11.26 16.34
C THR A 1103 -46.82 12.17 15.11
N THR A 1104 -45.73 12.07 14.35
CA THR A 1104 -45.56 12.70 13.03
C THR A 1104 -46.14 11.79 11.93
N ALA A 1105 -45.90 12.11 10.66
CA ALA A 1105 -46.28 11.23 9.56
C ALA A 1105 -45.46 9.92 9.51
N ASN A 1106 -44.23 9.94 10.02
CA ASN A 1106 -43.25 8.86 9.86
C ASN A 1106 -42.79 8.27 11.22
N THR A 1107 -42.97 9.00 12.32
CA THR A 1107 -42.49 8.62 13.67
C THR A 1107 -43.64 8.68 14.67
N GLY A 1108 -43.70 7.72 15.60
CA GLY A 1108 -44.68 7.70 16.67
C GLY A 1108 -44.16 7.08 17.96
N PHE A 1109 -44.89 7.33 19.05
CA PHE A 1109 -44.42 7.08 20.40
C PHE A 1109 -45.47 6.32 21.22
N PHE A 1110 -45.00 5.40 22.05
CA PHE A 1110 -45.80 4.59 22.95
C PHE A 1110 -45.43 4.81 24.41
N TRP A 1111 -46.44 4.84 25.28
CA TRP A 1111 -46.28 4.79 26.72
C TRP A 1111 -46.88 3.51 27.32
N PHE A 1112 -46.23 2.97 28.36
CA PHE A 1112 -46.57 1.70 28.99
C PHE A 1112 -47.29 1.92 30.32
N PHE A 1113 -46.73 2.73 31.22
CA PHE A 1113 -47.22 2.87 32.60
C PHE A 1113 -47.90 4.20 32.89
N ASN A 1114 -47.34 5.33 32.40
CA ASN A 1114 -47.88 6.67 32.58
C ASN A 1114 -47.74 7.48 31.28
N LYS A 1115 -48.78 8.22 30.89
CA LYS A 1115 -48.78 9.15 29.75
C LYS A 1115 -47.71 10.25 29.78
N GLU A 1116 -47.12 10.53 30.94
CA GLU A 1116 -46.03 11.51 31.11
C GLU A 1116 -44.65 10.87 30.89
N ASN A 1117 -44.56 9.54 30.82
CA ASN A 1117 -43.35 8.82 30.46
C ASN A 1117 -43.52 8.23 29.05
N ILE A 1118 -42.45 8.19 28.28
CA ILE A 1118 -42.38 7.45 27.03
C ILE A 1118 -41.44 6.25 27.25
N GLU A 1119 -41.85 5.08 26.75
CA GLU A 1119 -41.10 3.82 26.91
C GLU A 1119 -40.63 3.24 25.56
N LEU A 1120 -41.19 3.67 24.42
CA LEU A 1120 -40.78 3.26 23.08
C LEU A 1120 -41.08 4.33 22.02
N ALA A 1121 -40.13 4.55 21.12
CA ALA A 1121 -40.30 5.32 19.89
C ALA A 1121 -40.12 4.41 18.66
N VAL A 1122 -40.93 4.61 17.62
CA VAL A 1122 -40.87 3.86 16.35
C VAL A 1122 -40.96 4.83 15.16
N LYS A 1123 -40.24 4.53 14.08
CA LYS A 1123 -40.00 5.36 12.89
C LYS A 1123 -40.04 4.45 11.67
N VAL A 1124 -40.79 4.80 10.63
CA VAL A 1124 -40.89 4.04 9.38
C VAL A 1124 -40.60 4.97 8.20
N LEU A 1125 -39.63 4.59 7.36
CA LEU A 1125 -39.15 5.39 6.22
C LEU A 1125 -39.31 4.64 4.90
N ASP A 1126 -39.47 5.40 3.81
CA ASP A 1126 -39.52 4.85 2.45
C ASP A 1126 -38.11 4.70 1.87
N GLY A 1127 -37.43 3.62 2.27
CA GLY A 1127 -36.09 3.26 1.81
C GLY A 1127 -36.04 2.66 0.39
N ARG A 1128 -37.18 2.58 -0.32
CA ARG A 1128 -37.29 1.78 -1.55
C ARG A 1128 -36.38 2.25 -2.68
N ALA A 1129 -36.04 3.54 -2.70
CA ALA A 1129 -35.09 4.12 -3.64
C ALA A 1129 -33.67 3.55 -3.53
N PHE A 1130 -33.30 3.01 -2.37
CA PHE A 1130 -31.94 2.55 -2.05
C PHE A 1130 -31.79 1.03 -2.10
N ASN A 1131 -32.75 0.28 -1.54
CA ASN A 1131 -32.70 -1.19 -1.52
C ASN A 1131 -34.02 -1.90 -1.85
N GLY A 1132 -35.07 -1.17 -2.22
CA GLY A 1132 -36.39 -1.74 -2.52
C GLY A 1132 -37.28 -2.05 -1.30
N SER A 1133 -36.80 -1.81 -0.08
CA SER A 1133 -37.54 -2.05 1.18
C SER A 1133 -38.11 -0.76 1.79
N PHE A 1134 -39.15 -0.88 2.61
CA PHE A 1134 -39.40 0.11 3.67
C PHE A 1134 -38.49 -0.19 4.85
N TRP A 1135 -38.10 0.84 5.60
CA TRP A 1135 -37.19 0.71 6.74
C TRP A 1135 -37.92 0.95 8.05
N VAL A 1136 -37.77 0.05 9.01
CA VAL A 1136 -38.33 0.18 10.37
C VAL A 1136 -37.20 0.46 11.34
N LEU A 1137 -37.31 1.56 12.09
CA LEU A 1137 -36.39 1.95 13.15
C LEU A 1137 -37.17 2.04 14.46
N TYR A 1138 -36.66 1.49 15.55
CA TYR A 1138 -37.24 1.70 16.88
C TYR A 1138 -36.17 1.80 17.96
N GLY A 1139 -36.49 2.52 19.04
CA GLY A 1139 -35.60 2.77 20.18
C GLY A 1139 -36.35 2.66 21.51
N GLY A 1140 -35.83 1.81 22.42
CA GLY A 1140 -36.43 1.56 23.73
C GLY A 1140 -35.96 2.55 24.81
N LEU A 1141 -36.87 2.93 25.70
CA LEU A 1141 -36.63 3.74 26.90
C LEU A 1141 -37.03 2.98 28.18
N SER A 1142 -37.16 1.66 28.09
CA SER A 1142 -37.51 0.77 29.18
C SER A 1142 -36.90 -0.61 28.93
N ASP A 1143 -36.34 -1.20 29.98
CA ASP A 1143 -35.81 -2.57 30.01
C ASP A 1143 -36.90 -3.65 30.08
N VAL A 1144 -38.16 -3.22 29.98
CA VAL A 1144 -39.34 -4.08 29.96
C VAL A 1144 -39.39 -4.93 28.68
N GLN A 1145 -39.76 -6.19 28.86
CA GLN A 1145 -40.03 -7.09 27.74
C GLN A 1145 -41.27 -6.62 26.99
N TYR A 1146 -41.13 -6.35 25.69
CA TYR A 1146 -42.24 -6.01 24.79
C TYR A 1146 -42.08 -6.69 23.43
N LYS A 1147 -43.22 -6.90 22.77
CA LYS A 1147 -43.34 -7.32 21.38
C LYS A 1147 -44.02 -6.21 20.58
N MET A 1148 -43.35 -5.70 19.57
CA MET A 1148 -43.89 -4.78 18.58
C MET A 1148 -44.20 -5.56 17.29
N THR A 1149 -45.37 -5.31 16.71
CA THR A 1149 -45.74 -5.82 15.38
C THR A 1149 -45.94 -4.64 14.47
N VAL A 1150 -45.28 -4.66 13.30
CA VAL A 1150 -45.47 -3.68 12.22
C VAL A 1150 -46.07 -4.41 11.02
N GLU A 1151 -47.20 -3.96 10.50
CA GLU A 1151 -47.90 -4.57 9.37
C GLU A 1151 -48.08 -3.54 8.23
N ASP A 1152 -47.74 -3.93 7.01
CA ASP A 1152 -48.08 -3.17 5.79
C ASP A 1152 -49.53 -3.49 5.41
N THR A 1153 -50.46 -2.61 5.78
CA THR A 1153 -51.90 -2.82 5.55
C THR A 1153 -52.29 -2.89 4.07
N VAL A 1154 -51.37 -2.57 3.14
CA VAL A 1154 -51.59 -2.68 1.70
C VAL A 1154 -51.23 -4.07 1.15
N THR A 1155 -50.29 -4.80 1.78
CA THR A 1155 -49.92 -6.17 1.36
C THR A 1155 -50.41 -7.27 2.29
N GLY A 1156 -50.59 -6.95 3.59
CA GLY A 1156 -50.85 -7.93 4.66
C GLY A 1156 -49.60 -8.65 5.15
N ASP A 1157 -48.40 -8.20 4.75
CA ASP A 1157 -47.14 -8.67 5.31
C ASP A 1157 -46.84 -7.92 6.62
N TYR A 1158 -46.32 -8.64 7.60
CA TYR A 1158 -45.91 -8.06 8.88
C TYR A 1158 -44.53 -8.55 9.30
N ALA A 1159 -43.89 -7.76 10.15
CA ALA A 1159 -42.66 -8.09 10.85
C ALA A 1159 -42.87 -7.96 12.36
N ALA A 1160 -42.37 -8.93 13.13
CA ALA A 1160 -42.41 -8.92 14.59
C ALA A 1160 -41.03 -8.65 15.20
N TYR A 1161 -41.00 -7.75 16.18
CA TYR A 1161 -39.80 -7.34 16.91
C TYR A 1161 -40.01 -7.58 18.40
N GLU A 1162 -39.07 -8.23 19.07
CA GLU A 1162 -39.13 -8.54 20.50
C GLU A 1162 -37.93 -7.92 21.22
N ASN A 1163 -38.21 -7.15 22.27
CA ASN A 1163 -37.19 -6.66 23.20
C ASN A 1163 -37.12 -7.61 24.40
N GLU A 1164 -35.94 -8.16 24.68
CA GLU A 1164 -35.74 -9.02 25.86
C GLU A 1164 -35.77 -8.20 27.15
N LYS A 1165 -36.15 -8.85 28.27
CA LYS A 1165 -36.11 -8.21 29.59
C LYS A 1165 -34.66 -7.87 29.96
N GLY A 1166 -34.39 -6.59 30.24
CA GLY A 1166 -33.04 -6.07 30.47
C GLY A 1166 -32.40 -5.40 29.26
N SER A 1167 -33.06 -5.40 28.09
CA SER A 1167 -32.57 -4.74 26.88
C SER A 1167 -33.17 -3.34 26.71
N LEU A 1168 -32.33 -2.39 26.31
CA LEU A 1168 -32.70 -1.07 25.78
C LEU A 1168 -32.35 -0.94 24.29
N CYS A 1169 -32.00 -2.04 23.65
CA CYS A 1169 -31.54 -2.03 22.28
C CYS A 1169 -32.68 -1.73 21.30
N GLY A 1170 -32.45 -0.75 20.44
CA GLY A 1170 -33.25 -0.53 19.26
C GLY A 1170 -32.97 -1.57 18.17
N ARG A 1171 -33.64 -1.42 17.04
CA ARG A 1171 -33.26 -2.09 15.79
C ARG A 1171 -33.57 -1.19 14.61
N ILE A 1172 -32.66 -1.20 13.64
CA ILE A 1172 -32.91 -0.78 12.26
C ILE A 1172 -33.15 -2.06 11.46
N ASP A 1173 -34.29 -2.15 10.78
CA ASP A 1173 -34.63 -3.25 9.90
C ASP A 1173 -34.83 -2.71 8.48
N LEU A 1174 -33.98 -3.20 7.58
CA LEU A 1174 -33.84 -2.73 6.20
C LEU A 1174 -34.31 -3.79 5.19
N GLU A 1175 -34.69 -4.97 5.69
CA GLU A 1175 -35.12 -6.12 4.91
C GLU A 1175 -36.55 -5.93 4.34
N PRO A 1176 -36.89 -6.56 3.21
CA PRO A 1176 -38.26 -6.55 2.70
C PRO A 1176 -39.23 -7.21 3.68
N PHE A 1177 -40.40 -6.59 3.86
CA PHE A 1177 -41.50 -7.18 4.61
C PHE A 1177 -41.92 -8.53 4.02
N GLY A 1178 -42.20 -9.48 4.91
CA GLY A 1178 -42.65 -10.83 4.59
C GLY A 1178 -42.63 -11.66 5.87
N ALA A 1179 -43.68 -12.45 6.10
CA ALA A 1179 -43.98 -13.06 7.40
C ALA A 1179 -42.77 -13.72 8.11
N ARG A 1180 -42.29 -13.06 9.17
CA ARG A 1180 -41.17 -13.43 10.05
C ARG A 1180 -41.59 -13.25 11.52
#